data_AF-A0AAV9W3V5-F1
#
_entry.id   AF-A0AAV9W3V5-F1
#
_cell.length_a   1.000
_cell.length_b   1.000
_cell.length_c   1.000
_cell.angle_alpha   90.00
_cell.angle_beta   90.00
_cell.angle_gamma   90.00
#
_symmetry.space_group_name_H-M   'P 1'
#
loop_
_entity.id
_entity.type
_entity.pdbx_description
1 polymer ?
#
loop_
_entity_poly.entity_id
_entity_poly.type
_entity_poly.pdbx_seq_one_letter_code
_entity_poly.pdbx_strand_id
1 'polypeptide(L)'
;MNPTRIAVCGYGSRSRLFQNIYIGEQLALLWRGLPVDKTPRTHDFFEVQTLAEGPGTAFQFGSDAALNTGIEHSTKSINKEGLTEEQCKIIDGLTDTASHYARIAMEDPERMMCDLLKNNISTAILFNNATKNGGGLNVDIPCGPREIAGRAMEAMTQDALRLAREYLPWLSINVRYSVVVSDIDLSDPARPVLTVENVETGEKETGLVYDLVIKCSGTTFEVPVGGKIEEHGFTGIPSSSQTTEYLQRQGMLDSEGYIIPGKSTLIGGIGLSAFDFVGLILARTKIVKFNPETKEFTIDKEEAARHRNLVTLFSRTEGFFGACRHVHDAVKYLGSELITPEMILSLTLQRDLETYPTFIELARILTAASCTKRRQPSQIEDSMTTIEHMDRMAAENEVLDKDPKALTETGLFRKWIWSFIFTHTMGPQPLEQRAALVEKYNHIVRHGWHNWRSMSYDISQKPKSEENAAAHERHLYHRRLALNYIAGAPVEIHILITRLYRLGVISWVQGAYEDLTWSEEAKQFNLHGRRADGLIAPRRLTAQSDKLGLKILEQARTSAGEPVWNKGRLLKNTNGEYIHVFELGFTGHGTRWFDTNANEGAYQLMPIITNMAMIIESMISKGIEKPLNELLELHDAVLPKDEEFNEQANQLKEPHRNLTHLILYARLIEKVYGKRFAERMRQGKTFEAREKVISLIADIPKPAVQKALMEFERDWRGYKYDPIDAQKFEEMTPDFSPEHMQAVKKLWSGMVSRKPSDSYVWTKTVARVDVNVSEVTEIELDAFETPRSNATSLVGYGLDSVVSYTQDLEQKRLPLVL
;
A
#
# COMPACT_ATOMS: atom_id res chain seq x y z
N MET A 1 1.60 33.47 -24.27
CA MET A 1 1.65 32.30 -23.38
C MET A 1 1.07 31.14 -24.15
N ASN A 2 1.71 29.98 -24.07
CA ASN A 2 1.38 28.83 -24.92
C ASN A 2 0.29 27.97 -24.25
N PRO A 3 -0.75 27.53 -24.97
CA PRO A 3 -1.72 26.60 -24.40
C PRO A 3 -1.07 25.26 -24.08
N THR A 4 -1.50 24.60 -23.00
CA THR A 4 -0.97 23.30 -22.56
C THR A 4 -1.98 22.18 -22.76
N ARG A 5 -1.49 20.98 -23.09
CA ARG A 5 -2.29 19.76 -23.20
C ARG A 5 -1.66 18.62 -22.40
N ILE A 6 -2.38 18.12 -21.39
CA ILE A 6 -1.99 16.95 -20.60
C ILE A 6 -2.84 15.74 -21.02
N ALA A 7 -2.21 14.58 -21.18
CA ALA A 7 -2.89 13.29 -21.23
C ALA A 7 -2.81 12.61 -19.86
N VAL A 8 -3.91 12.06 -19.37
CA VAL A 8 -3.95 11.23 -18.15
C VAL A 8 -4.46 9.84 -18.51
N CYS A 9 -3.55 8.87 -18.55
CA CYS A 9 -3.82 7.54 -19.10
C CYS A 9 -4.31 6.60 -17.97
N GLY A 10 -5.61 6.30 -17.92
CA GLY A 10 -6.29 5.58 -16.84
C GLY A 10 -7.04 6.55 -15.89
N TYR A 11 -8.30 6.26 -15.52
CA TYR A 11 -9.16 7.17 -14.73
C TYR A 11 -9.67 6.57 -13.40
N GLY A 12 -8.83 5.74 -12.77
CA GLY A 12 -9.03 5.26 -11.40
C GLY A 12 -8.78 6.32 -10.31
N SER A 13 -8.57 5.87 -9.07
CA SER A 13 -8.49 6.77 -7.90
C SER A 13 -7.36 7.80 -7.98
N ARG A 14 -6.15 7.42 -8.43
CA ARG A 14 -5.00 8.34 -8.60
C ARG A 14 -5.35 9.54 -9.48
N SER A 15 -5.83 9.29 -10.70
CA SER A 15 -6.09 10.33 -11.70
C SER A 15 -7.30 11.20 -11.37
N ARG A 16 -8.33 10.66 -10.72
CA ARG A 16 -9.45 11.45 -10.19
C ARG A 16 -9.02 12.35 -9.03
N LEU A 17 -8.21 11.83 -8.11
CA LEU A 17 -7.67 12.64 -7.02
C LEU A 17 -6.72 13.73 -7.53
N PHE A 18 -5.86 13.44 -8.51
CA PHE A 18 -5.08 14.45 -9.24
C PHE A 18 -5.97 15.57 -9.81
N GLN A 19 -7.00 15.20 -10.56
CA GLN A 19 -7.93 16.17 -11.16
C GLN A 19 -8.61 17.04 -10.09
N ASN A 20 -9.04 16.43 -9.00
CA ASN A 20 -9.80 17.13 -7.96
C ASN A 20 -8.91 18.03 -7.09
N ILE A 21 -7.68 17.59 -6.77
CA ILE A 21 -6.67 18.45 -6.10
C ILE A 21 -6.33 19.63 -7.01
N TYR A 22 -6.15 19.38 -8.32
CA TYR A 22 -5.85 20.45 -9.28
C TYR A 22 -6.96 21.51 -9.30
N ILE A 23 -8.22 21.08 -9.42
CA ILE A 23 -9.38 21.98 -9.42
C ILE A 23 -9.48 22.72 -8.07
N GLY A 24 -9.35 22.01 -6.94
CA GLY A 24 -9.39 22.60 -5.60
C GLY A 24 -8.29 23.64 -5.36
N GLU A 25 -7.07 23.39 -5.84
CA GLU A 25 -5.97 24.37 -5.84
C GLU A 25 -6.27 25.60 -6.70
N GLN A 26 -6.76 25.42 -7.93
CA GLN A 26 -7.13 26.56 -8.80
C GLN A 26 -8.26 27.40 -8.20
N LEU A 27 -9.26 26.77 -7.58
CA LEU A 27 -10.34 27.44 -6.85
C LEU A 27 -9.82 28.19 -5.63
N ALA A 28 -8.95 27.57 -4.83
CA ALA A 28 -8.35 28.21 -3.65
C ALA A 28 -7.55 29.47 -4.02
N LEU A 29 -6.71 29.41 -5.07
CA LEU A 29 -5.98 30.58 -5.56
C LEU A 29 -6.92 31.68 -6.06
N LEU A 30 -7.94 31.31 -6.85
CA LEU A 30 -8.92 32.25 -7.42
C LEU A 30 -9.72 32.97 -6.31
N TRP A 31 -10.23 32.23 -5.32
CA TRP A 31 -11.03 32.77 -4.24
C TRP A 31 -10.23 33.57 -3.21
N ARG A 32 -8.94 33.28 -3.04
CA ARG A 32 -7.99 34.13 -2.27
C ARG A 32 -7.59 35.40 -3.01
N GLY A 33 -8.03 35.59 -4.26
CA GLY A 33 -7.65 36.73 -5.11
C GLY A 33 -6.18 36.70 -5.56
N LEU A 34 -5.52 35.54 -5.48
CA LEU A 34 -4.13 35.38 -5.85
C LEU A 34 -3.96 35.27 -7.39
N PRO A 35 -2.76 35.56 -7.93
CA PRO A 35 -2.50 35.41 -9.36
C PRO A 35 -2.68 33.95 -9.82
N VAL A 36 -3.64 33.72 -10.72
CA VAL A 36 -3.85 32.45 -11.41
C VAL A 36 -3.43 32.60 -12.87
N ASP A 37 -2.67 31.63 -13.38
CA ASP A 37 -2.35 31.54 -14.81
C ASP A 37 -3.59 31.06 -15.58
N LYS A 38 -4.20 31.99 -16.34
CA LYS A 38 -5.40 31.76 -17.16
C LYS A 38 -5.09 31.46 -18.63
N THR A 39 -3.86 31.02 -18.93
CA THR A 39 -3.54 30.46 -20.25
C THR A 39 -4.40 29.22 -20.50
N PRO A 40 -4.93 28.98 -21.72
CA PRO A 40 -5.78 27.83 -21.98
C PRO A 40 -5.07 26.49 -21.74
N ARG A 41 -5.74 25.57 -21.04
CA ARG A 41 -5.24 24.24 -20.68
C ARG A 41 -6.28 23.18 -21.07
N THR A 42 -5.83 22.02 -21.54
CA THR A 42 -6.70 20.89 -21.90
C THR A 42 -6.18 19.61 -21.26
N HIS A 43 -6.97 18.97 -20.40
CA HIS A 43 -6.64 17.69 -19.77
C HIS A 43 -7.54 16.60 -20.35
N ASP A 44 -6.94 15.68 -21.11
CA ASP A 44 -7.62 14.52 -21.69
C ASP A 44 -7.39 13.29 -20.81
N PHE A 45 -8.44 12.81 -20.16
CA PHE A 45 -8.44 11.60 -19.34
C PHE A 45 -8.97 10.41 -20.16
N PHE A 46 -8.27 9.29 -20.10
CA PHE A 46 -8.63 8.05 -20.81
C PHE A 46 -9.00 6.95 -19.83
N GLU A 47 -10.18 6.35 -19.98
CA GLU A 47 -10.68 5.26 -19.14
C GLU A 47 -11.09 4.04 -19.98
N VAL A 48 -10.58 2.88 -19.58
CA VAL A 48 -10.84 1.57 -20.18
C VAL A 48 -12.25 1.10 -19.81
N GLN A 49 -12.71 1.48 -18.62
CA GLN A 49 -14.06 1.22 -18.14
C GLN A 49 -15.09 2.11 -18.86
N THR A 50 -16.32 1.62 -18.97
CA THR A 50 -17.49 2.44 -19.29
C THR A 50 -17.86 3.34 -18.10
N LEU A 51 -18.58 4.43 -18.34
CA LEU A 51 -19.16 5.26 -17.26
C LEU A 51 -20.11 4.45 -16.34
N ALA A 52 -20.70 3.36 -16.84
CA ALA A 52 -21.61 2.50 -16.09
C ALA A 52 -20.90 1.45 -15.22
N GLU A 53 -19.62 1.14 -15.49
CA GLU A 53 -18.81 0.24 -14.65
C GLU A 53 -18.14 0.96 -13.47
N GLY A 54 -17.95 2.27 -13.55
CA GLY A 54 -17.32 3.06 -12.48
C GLY A 54 -15.79 3.12 -12.52
N PRO A 55 -15.14 3.64 -11.46
CA PRO A 55 -13.73 4.04 -11.50
C PRO A 55 -12.75 2.88 -11.39
N GLY A 56 -11.94 2.68 -12.44
CA GLY A 56 -10.86 1.70 -12.47
C GLY A 56 -11.30 0.24 -12.26
N THR A 57 -10.33 -0.62 -11.98
CA THR A 57 -10.52 -2.08 -11.88
C THR A 57 -10.87 -2.61 -10.49
N ALA A 58 -10.68 -1.80 -9.44
CA ALA A 58 -10.83 -2.21 -8.04
C ALA A 58 -12.06 -1.63 -7.33
N PHE A 59 -12.69 -0.59 -7.89
CA PHE A 59 -13.79 0.17 -7.28
C PHE A 59 -15.02 0.23 -8.20
N GLN A 60 -15.24 -0.80 -9.02
CA GLN A 60 -16.34 -0.87 -9.99
C GLN A 60 -17.71 -0.95 -9.29
N PHE A 61 -18.74 -0.40 -9.92
CA PHE A 61 -20.14 -0.37 -9.44
C PHE A 61 -20.81 -1.76 -9.39
N GLY A 62 -20.10 -2.83 -9.77
CA GLY A 62 -20.51 -4.22 -9.54
C GLY A 62 -19.66 -4.98 -8.52
N SER A 63 -18.72 -4.33 -7.82
CA SER A 63 -17.72 -4.98 -6.97
C SER A 63 -18.11 -5.06 -5.49
N ASP A 64 -18.78 -6.16 -5.14
CA ASP A 64 -19.10 -6.57 -3.77
C ASP A 64 -17.86 -7.01 -2.94
N ALA A 65 -16.65 -6.72 -3.41
CA ALA A 65 -15.40 -7.02 -2.71
C ALA A 65 -15.24 -6.14 -1.46
N ALA A 66 -14.64 -6.65 -0.39
CA ALA A 66 -14.52 -5.92 0.87
C ALA A 66 -13.41 -4.85 0.83
N LEU A 67 -13.65 -3.71 1.47
CA LEU A 67 -12.58 -2.83 1.92
C LEU A 67 -11.69 -3.57 2.92
N ASN A 68 -10.37 -3.41 2.81
CA ASN A 68 -9.39 -3.99 3.72
C ASN A 68 -8.77 -2.95 4.69
N THR A 69 -8.90 -1.67 4.38
CA THR A 69 -8.43 -0.49 5.13
C THR A 69 -9.61 0.38 5.56
N GLY A 70 -9.34 1.47 6.28
CA GLY A 70 -10.26 2.61 6.32
C GLY A 70 -10.34 3.35 4.98
N ILE A 71 -11.07 4.46 4.97
CA ILE A 71 -11.25 5.33 3.80
C ILE A 71 -10.60 6.69 4.08
N GLU A 72 -9.93 7.26 3.08
CA GLU A 72 -9.23 8.52 3.19
C GLU A 72 -10.19 9.73 3.20
N HIS A 73 -9.94 10.64 4.15
CA HIS A 73 -10.64 11.92 4.33
C HIS A 73 -10.08 13.00 3.39
N SER A 74 -10.53 14.25 3.52
CA SER A 74 -10.00 15.39 2.75
C SER A 74 -8.47 15.56 2.88
N THR A 75 -7.80 15.92 1.77
CA THR A 75 -6.38 16.27 1.81
C THR A 75 -6.16 17.70 2.35
N LYS A 76 -5.24 17.83 3.30
CA LYS A 76 -4.80 19.15 3.81
C LYS A 76 -3.79 19.85 2.90
N SER A 77 -3.39 19.23 1.78
CA SER A 77 -2.37 19.78 0.87
C SER A 77 -2.78 21.07 0.14
N ILE A 78 -4.10 21.34 0.04
CA ILE A 78 -4.62 22.56 -0.57
C ILE A 78 -4.60 23.69 0.47
N ASN A 79 -3.85 24.76 0.21
CA ASN A 79 -3.78 25.91 1.10
C ASN A 79 -5.08 26.75 1.06
N LYS A 80 -5.91 26.59 2.11
CA LYS A 80 -7.20 27.25 2.34
C LYS A 80 -7.11 28.56 3.16
N GLU A 81 -5.91 29.07 3.46
CA GLU A 81 -5.70 30.26 4.30
C GLU A 81 -6.40 31.51 3.73
N GLY A 82 -7.26 32.14 4.53
CA GLY A 82 -8.01 33.35 4.13
C GLY A 82 -9.28 33.07 3.32
N LEU A 83 -9.67 31.80 3.12
CA LEU A 83 -10.98 31.44 2.59
C LEU A 83 -12.08 31.51 3.66
N THR A 84 -13.33 31.62 3.21
CA THR A 84 -14.50 31.46 4.08
C THR A 84 -14.75 30.00 4.45
N GLU A 85 -15.45 29.75 5.55
CA GLU A 85 -15.81 28.40 6.02
C GLU A 85 -16.51 27.57 4.93
N GLU A 86 -17.38 28.19 4.13
CA GLU A 86 -18.09 27.53 3.04
C GLU A 86 -17.16 27.15 1.88
N GLN A 87 -16.24 28.04 1.49
CA GLN A 87 -15.22 27.75 0.48
C GLN A 87 -14.27 26.63 0.94
N CYS A 88 -13.93 26.57 2.23
CA CYS A 88 -13.18 25.46 2.82
C CYS A 88 -13.95 24.14 2.67
N LYS A 89 -15.22 24.08 3.10
CA LYS A 89 -16.07 22.89 2.96
C LYS A 89 -16.19 22.41 1.52
N ILE A 90 -16.36 23.33 0.57
CA ILE A 90 -16.43 23.00 -0.86
C ILE A 90 -15.13 22.35 -1.34
N ILE A 91 -13.96 22.93 -1.02
CA ILE A 91 -12.64 22.37 -1.38
C ILE A 91 -12.41 21.01 -0.71
N ASP A 92 -12.74 20.88 0.57
CA ASP A 92 -12.59 19.62 1.31
C ASP A 92 -13.43 18.50 0.69
N GLY A 93 -14.69 18.81 0.35
CA GLY A 93 -15.60 17.89 -0.35
C GLY A 93 -15.12 17.44 -1.74
N LEU A 94 -14.15 18.12 -2.37
CA LEU A 94 -13.56 17.63 -3.62
C LEU A 94 -12.54 16.50 -3.43
N THR A 95 -12.09 16.24 -2.20
CA THR A 95 -11.09 15.19 -1.93
C THR A 95 -11.49 14.22 -0.82
N ASP A 96 -12.60 14.48 -0.12
CA ASP A 96 -13.11 13.64 0.96
C ASP A 96 -13.95 12.45 0.47
N THR A 97 -13.27 11.35 0.11
CA THR A 97 -13.94 10.08 -0.25
C THR A 97 -14.66 9.49 0.96
N ALA A 98 -14.14 9.67 2.18
CA ALA A 98 -14.71 9.13 3.41
C ALA A 98 -16.11 9.72 3.72
N SER A 99 -16.29 11.04 3.69
CA SER A 99 -17.60 11.69 3.87
C SER A 99 -18.57 11.36 2.75
N HIS A 100 -18.10 11.26 1.49
CA HIS A 100 -18.95 10.85 0.37
C HIS A 100 -19.41 9.38 0.51
N TYR A 101 -18.55 8.47 0.97
CA TYR A 101 -18.91 7.08 1.28
C TYR A 101 -19.93 7.02 2.41
N ALA A 102 -19.66 7.70 3.54
CA ALA A 102 -20.54 7.69 4.71
C ALA A 102 -21.95 8.19 4.37
N ARG A 103 -22.06 9.26 3.55
CA ARG A 103 -23.32 9.80 3.06
C ARG A 103 -24.12 8.79 2.23
N ILE A 104 -23.47 8.05 1.33
CA ILE A 104 -24.14 7.03 0.49
C ILE A 104 -24.53 5.80 1.32
N ALA A 105 -23.64 5.32 2.19
CA ALA A 105 -23.85 4.12 3.00
C ALA A 105 -24.91 4.30 4.12
N MET A 106 -25.15 5.54 4.55
CA MET A 106 -26.11 5.88 5.63
C MET A 106 -27.40 6.54 5.12
N GLU A 107 -27.64 6.62 3.81
CA GLU A 107 -28.91 7.10 3.24
C GLU A 107 -30.09 6.19 3.63
N ASP A 108 -29.87 4.87 3.58
CA ASP A 108 -30.79 3.83 4.08
C ASP A 108 -29.95 2.67 4.68
N PRO A 109 -29.56 2.76 5.97
CA PRO A 109 -28.65 1.78 6.58
C PRO A 109 -29.30 0.41 6.82
N GLU A 110 -30.63 0.34 6.92
CA GLU A 110 -31.36 -0.94 7.09
C GLU A 110 -31.39 -1.71 5.77
N ARG A 111 -31.72 -1.04 4.66
CA ARG A 111 -31.62 -1.62 3.33
C ARG A 111 -30.18 -1.95 2.96
N MET A 112 -29.23 -1.06 3.24
CA MET A 112 -27.79 -1.31 3.03
C MET A 112 -27.40 -2.63 3.69
N MET A 113 -27.69 -2.81 4.98
CA MET A 113 -27.42 -4.07 5.66
C MET A 113 -28.12 -5.28 5.03
N CYS A 114 -29.39 -5.14 4.62
CA CYS A 114 -30.14 -6.20 3.96
C CYS A 114 -29.57 -6.59 2.59
N ASP A 115 -29.07 -5.63 1.81
CA ASP A 115 -28.48 -5.87 0.49
C ASP A 115 -27.04 -6.42 0.63
N LEU A 116 -26.23 -5.95 1.58
CA LEU A 116 -24.93 -6.54 1.90
C LEU A 116 -25.05 -8.01 2.37
N LEU A 117 -26.08 -8.35 3.17
CA LEU A 117 -26.34 -9.74 3.60
C LEU A 117 -26.69 -10.68 2.43
N LYS A 118 -27.34 -10.17 1.37
CA LYS A 118 -27.62 -10.92 0.13
C LYS A 118 -26.38 -10.99 -0.76
N ASN A 119 -25.54 -9.96 -0.75
CA ASN A 119 -24.44 -9.84 -1.69
C ASN A 119 -23.17 -10.52 -1.18
N ASN A 120 -22.65 -10.10 -0.03
CA ASN A 120 -21.38 -10.56 0.54
C ASN A 120 -21.39 -10.51 2.09
N ILE A 121 -21.40 -11.67 2.72
CA ILE A 121 -21.40 -11.81 4.19
C ILE A 121 -20.21 -11.10 4.86
N SER A 122 -19.04 -11.08 4.22
CA SER A 122 -17.86 -10.39 4.75
C SER A 122 -18.07 -8.87 4.83
N THR A 123 -18.72 -8.26 3.83
CA THR A 123 -19.00 -6.82 3.82
C THR A 123 -20.11 -6.44 4.82
N ALA A 124 -21.12 -7.28 4.98
CA ALA A 124 -22.18 -7.08 5.97
C ALA A 124 -21.62 -7.11 7.41
N ILE A 125 -20.66 -7.99 7.69
CA ILE A 125 -19.95 -8.03 8.98
C ILE A 125 -19.16 -6.74 9.22
N LEU A 126 -18.44 -6.24 8.23
CA LEU A 126 -17.69 -4.97 8.33
C LEU A 126 -18.61 -3.76 8.58
N PHE A 127 -19.66 -3.60 7.76
CA PHE A 127 -20.61 -2.50 7.89
C PHE A 127 -21.33 -2.51 9.25
N ASN A 128 -21.76 -3.68 9.70
CA ASN A 128 -22.33 -3.84 11.04
C ASN A 128 -21.33 -3.47 12.14
N ASN A 129 -20.07 -3.87 12.01
CA ASN A 129 -19.03 -3.53 12.98
C ASN A 129 -18.76 -2.00 13.04
N ALA A 130 -18.71 -1.36 11.87
CA ALA A 130 -18.52 0.08 11.73
C ALA A 130 -19.71 0.94 12.20
N THR A 131 -20.91 0.37 12.35
CA THR A 131 -22.13 1.08 12.81
C THR A 131 -22.55 0.77 14.25
N LYS A 132 -21.89 -0.17 14.95
CA LYS A 132 -22.23 -0.59 16.33
C LYS A 132 -22.33 0.55 17.35
N ASN A 133 -21.46 1.56 17.25
CA ASN A 133 -21.29 2.57 18.30
C ASN A 133 -22.31 3.73 18.21
N GLY A 134 -23.34 3.64 17.37
CA GLY A 134 -24.52 4.51 17.42
C GLY A 134 -24.36 5.97 16.96
N GLY A 135 -23.15 6.37 16.52
CA GLY A 135 -22.84 7.74 16.07
C GLY A 135 -22.85 7.97 14.56
N GLY A 136 -23.22 6.95 13.76
CA GLY A 136 -23.07 6.94 12.30
C GLY A 136 -22.19 5.77 11.83
N LEU A 137 -21.60 5.90 10.64
CA LEU A 137 -20.63 4.93 10.11
C LEU A 137 -19.21 5.34 10.48
N ASN A 138 -18.46 4.45 11.12
CA ASN A 138 -17.01 4.61 11.27
C ASN A 138 -16.27 4.22 9.98
N VAL A 139 -15.85 5.22 9.21
CA VAL A 139 -15.07 5.06 7.95
C VAL A 139 -13.56 4.93 8.17
N ASP A 140 -13.08 5.15 9.41
CA ASP A 140 -11.66 5.00 9.79
C ASP A 140 -11.20 3.52 9.83
N ILE A 141 -12.15 2.59 9.73
CA ILE A 141 -11.94 1.15 9.72
C ILE A 141 -12.60 0.51 8.48
N PRO A 142 -12.26 -0.75 8.14
CA PRO A 142 -12.93 -1.47 7.07
C PRO A 142 -14.44 -1.57 7.32
N CYS A 143 -15.24 -0.95 6.45
CA CYS A 143 -16.63 -0.58 6.75
C CYS A 143 -17.67 -1.00 5.67
N GLY A 144 -17.28 -1.78 4.65
CA GLY A 144 -18.20 -2.30 3.63
C GLY A 144 -17.55 -2.63 2.28
N PRO A 145 -18.29 -2.56 1.16
CA PRO A 145 -17.82 -2.95 -0.16
C PRO A 145 -17.05 -1.82 -0.88
N ARG A 146 -16.15 -2.20 -1.81
CA ARG A 146 -15.39 -1.27 -2.67
C ARG A 146 -16.28 -0.50 -3.64
N GLU A 147 -17.42 -1.07 -4.02
CA GLU A 147 -18.45 -0.45 -4.86
C GLU A 147 -18.85 0.97 -4.40
N ILE A 148 -19.14 1.14 -3.10
CA ILE A 148 -19.59 2.42 -2.53
C ILE A 148 -18.44 3.45 -2.53
N ALA A 149 -17.19 3.01 -2.35
CA ALA A 149 -16.01 3.88 -2.51
C ALA A 149 -15.86 4.36 -3.96
N GLY A 150 -16.18 3.50 -4.94
CA GLY A 150 -16.28 3.91 -6.34
C GLY A 150 -17.35 4.97 -6.58
N ARG A 151 -18.56 4.77 -6.04
CA ARG A 151 -19.66 5.76 -6.14
C ARG A 151 -19.29 7.08 -5.45
N ALA A 152 -18.61 7.02 -4.31
CA ALA A 152 -18.13 8.18 -3.58
C ALA A 152 -17.11 8.98 -4.42
N MET A 153 -16.11 8.31 -4.99
CA MET A 153 -15.13 8.91 -5.90
C MET A 153 -15.79 9.52 -7.14
N GLU A 154 -16.77 8.85 -7.75
CA GLU A 154 -17.50 9.40 -8.91
C GLU A 154 -18.26 10.68 -8.54
N ALA A 155 -19.05 10.68 -7.46
CA ALA A 155 -19.77 11.87 -7.01
C ALA A 155 -18.80 13.05 -6.72
N MET A 156 -17.72 12.77 -6.01
CA MET A 156 -16.63 13.71 -5.70
C MET A 156 -15.97 14.26 -6.99
N THR A 157 -15.82 13.43 -8.02
CA THR A 157 -15.32 13.82 -9.35
C THR A 157 -16.29 14.76 -10.07
N GLN A 158 -17.60 14.45 -10.07
CA GLN A 158 -18.61 15.24 -10.77
C GLN A 158 -18.81 16.63 -10.15
N ASP A 159 -18.73 16.78 -8.83
CA ASP A 159 -18.75 18.10 -8.19
C ASP A 159 -17.53 18.95 -8.56
N ALA A 160 -16.33 18.36 -8.63
CA ALA A 160 -15.14 19.05 -9.12
C ALA A 160 -15.30 19.48 -10.59
N LEU A 161 -15.77 18.57 -11.46
CA LEU A 161 -16.05 18.86 -12.89
C LEU A 161 -17.16 19.90 -13.09
N ARG A 162 -18.09 20.06 -12.15
CA ARG A 162 -19.09 21.12 -12.16
C ARG A 162 -18.45 22.47 -11.82
N LEU A 163 -17.70 22.56 -10.71
CA LEU A 163 -17.03 23.79 -10.29
C LEU A 163 -15.96 24.26 -11.27
N ALA A 164 -15.24 23.35 -11.93
CA ALA A 164 -14.29 23.71 -12.99
C ALA A 164 -14.99 24.45 -14.15
N ARG A 165 -16.15 23.95 -14.59
CA ARG A 165 -16.97 24.60 -15.65
C ARG A 165 -17.59 25.93 -15.20
N GLU A 166 -17.77 26.13 -13.90
CA GLU A 166 -18.37 27.34 -13.31
C GLU A 166 -17.33 28.45 -13.06
N TYR A 167 -16.12 28.11 -12.60
CA TYR A 167 -15.11 29.07 -12.12
C TYR A 167 -13.79 29.11 -12.92
N LEU A 168 -13.47 28.07 -13.71
CA LEU A 168 -12.17 27.89 -14.35
C LEU A 168 -12.26 27.86 -15.90
N PRO A 169 -12.82 28.87 -16.59
CA PRO A 169 -13.11 28.84 -18.03
C PRO A 169 -11.89 28.75 -18.97
N TRP A 170 -10.66 28.74 -18.44
CA TRP A 170 -9.44 28.46 -19.20
C TRP A 170 -9.03 26.97 -19.16
N LEU A 171 -9.68 26.15 -18.34
CA LEU A 171 -9.39 24.72 -18.14
C LEU A 171 -10.47 23.86 -18.82
N SER A 172 -10.11 23.22 -19.94
CA SER A 172 -10.91 22.18 -20.58
C SER A 172 -10.54 20.83 -19.98
N ILE A 173 -11.54 20.03 -19.58
CA ILE A 173 -11.36 18.66 -19.09
C ILE A 173 -12.26 17.74 -19.93
N ASN A 174 -11.64 16.77 -20.60
CA ASN A 174 -12.31 15.79 -21.44
C ASN A 174 -12.08 14.40 -20.82
N VAL A 175 -13.15 13.67 -20.50
CA VAL A 175 -13.06 12.28 -20.03
C VAL A 175 -13.60 11.36 -21.13
N ARG A 176 -12.76 10.45 -21.60
CA ARG A 176 -13.08 9.47 -22.64
C ARG A 176 -13.16 8.08 -22.00
N TYR A 177 -14.34 7.46 -22.09
CA TYR A 177 -14.61 6.11 -21.59
C TYR A 177 -14.55 5.08 -22.73
N SER A 178 -14.51 3.78 -22.39
CA SER A 178 -14.35 2.67 -23.35
C SER A 178 -13.09 2.79 -24.25
N VAL A 179 -12.02 3.40 -23.75
CA VAL A 179 -10.77 3.62 -24.52
C VAL A 179 -9.51 3.30 -23.72
N VAL A 180 -8.51 2.75 -24.39
CA VAL A 180 -7.17 2.52 -23.82
C VAL A 180 -6.12 3.25 -24.65
N VAL A 181 -5.14 3.87 -23.99
CA VAL A 181 -3.92 4.36 -24.67
C VAL A 181 -3.04 3.14 -24.91
N SER A 182 -2.99 2.66 -26.16
CA SER A 182 -2.35 1.38 -26.49
C SER A 182 -0.94 1.52 -27.07
N ASP A 183 -0.53 2.71 -27.49
CA ASP A 183 0.85 3.01 -27.88
C ASP A 183 1.24 4.48 -27.61
N ILE A 184 2.54 4.74 -27.56
CA ILE A 184 3.14 6.06 -27.32
C ILE A 184 4.48 6.20 -28.06
N ASP A 185 4.61 7.27 -28.86
CA ASP A 185 5.86 7.68 -29.47
C ASP A 185 6.53 8.78 -28.62
N LEU A 186 7.79 8.58 -28.28
CA LEU A 186 8.65 9.47 -27.47
C LEU A 186 9.88 9.97 -28.25
N SER A 187 9.85 9.89 -29.60
CA SER A 187 10.92 10.36 -30.48
C SER A 187 11.20 11.86 -30.33
N ASP A 188 10.16 12.65 -30.03
CA ASP A 188 10.32 13.96 -29.38
C ASP A 188 10.02 13.78 -27.88
N PRO A 189 11.02 13.89 -26.99
CA PRO A 189 10.83 13.68 -25.56
C PRO A 189 9.95 14.76 -24.91
N ALA A 190 9.82 15.94 -25.54
CA ALA A 190 9.00 17.05 -25.05
C ALA A 190 7.59 17.09 -25.67
N ARG A 191 7.34 16.28 -26.71
CA ARG A 191 6.03 16.17 -27.41
C ARG A 191 5.56 14.72 -27.56
N PRO A 192 5.24 14.00 -26.47
CA PRO A 192 4.71 12.65 -26.56
C PRO A 192 3.48 12.56 -27.46
N VAL A 193 3.43 11.53 -28.31
CA VAL A 193 2.32 11.30 -29.25
C VAL A 193 1.62 9.99 -28.92
N LEU A 194 0.33 10.05 -28.61
CA LEU A 194 -0.45 8.88 -28.21
C LEU A 194 -1.19 8.22 -29.38
N THR A 195 -1.36 6.90 -29.26
CA THR A 195 -2.39 6.12 -29.96
C THR A 195 -3.44 5.65 -28.96
N VAL A 196 -4.71 5.92 -29.27
CA VAL A 196 -5.88 5.60 -28.45
C VAL A 196 -6.72 4.58 -29.19
N GLU A 197 -7.13 3.52 -28.51
CA GLU A 197 -7.85 2.38 -29.06
C GLU A 197 -9.18 2.20 -28.32
N ASN A 198 -10.27 2.11 -29.07
CA ASN A 198 -11.59 1.84 -28.51
C ASN A 198 -11.69 0.35 -28.11
N VAL A 199 -12.08 0.10 -26.86
CA VAL A 199 -12.03 -1.23 -26.22
C VAL A 199 -13.07 -2.19 -26.80
N GLU A 200 -14.17 -1.68 -27.35
CA GLU A 200 -15.29 -2.47 -27.88
C GLU A 200 -15.12 -2.82 -29.37
N THR A 201 -14.49 -1.94 -30.15
CA THR A 201 -14.37 -2.07 -31.62
C THR A 201 -12.95 -2.34 -32.12
N GLY A 202 -11.93 -2.01 -31.33
CA GLY A 202 -10.53 -2.04 -31.76
C GLY A 202 -10.13 -0.89 -32.72
N GLU A 203 -11.02 0.07 -32.99
CA GLU A 203 -10.68 1.25 -33.79
C GLU A 203 -9.61 2.12 -33.11
N LYS A 204 -8.66 2.65 -33.89
CA LYS A 204 -7.50 3.39 -33.38
C LYS A 204 -7.44 4.82 -33.91
N GLU A 205 -7.28 5.76 -32.99
CA GLU A 205 -6.97 7.16 -33.23
C GLU A 205 -5.48 7.40 -32.95
N THR A 206 -4.73 7.84 -33.96
CA THR A 206 -3.28 8.02 -33.93
C THR A 206 -2.88 9.48 -34.09
N GLY A 207 -1.79 9.91 -33.47
CA GLY A 207 -1.22 11.25 -33.70
C GLY A 207 -1.66 12.31 -32.69
N LEU A 208 -2.17 11.91 -31.53
CA LEU A 208 -2.58 12.84 -30.47
C LEU A 208 -1.35 13.34 -29.71
N VAL A 209 -0.85 14.53 -30.08
CA VAL A 209 0.30 15.18 -29.43
C VAL A 209 -0.10 15.84 -28.11
N TYR A 210 0.77 15.74 -27.11
CA TYR A 210 0.65 16.33 -25.76
C TYR A 210 1.91 17.09 -25.34
N ASP A 211 1.81 17.88 -24.26
CA ASP A 211 2.94 18.54 -23.58
C ASP A 211 3.46 17.71 -22.39
N LEU A 212 2.61 16.86 -21.80
CA LEU A 212 2.91 15.98 -20.66
C LEU A 212 1.95 14.78 -20.64
N VAL A 213 2.47 13.59 -20.35
CA VAL A 213 1.68 12.36 -20.14
C VAL A 213 1.78 11.93 -18.68
N ILE A 214 0.65 11.87 -17.99
CA ILE A 214 0.55 11.35 -16.61
C ILE A 214 -0.02 9.92 -16.72
N LYS A 215 0.85 8.93 -16.58
CA LYS A 215 0.50 7.54 -16.88
C LYS A 215 -0.01 6.82 -15.63
N CYS A 216 -1.30 6.93 -15.38
CA CYS A 216 -2.04 6.32 -14.27
C CYS A 216 -2.72 5.00 -14.67
N SER A 217 -2.03 4.11 -15.40
CA SER A 217 -2.61 2.86 -15.95
C SER A 217 -3.12 1.88 -14.88
N GLY A 218 -2.85 2.18 -13.61
CA GLY A 218 -3.47 1.54 -12.46
C GLY A 218 -2.82 0.21 -12.14
N THR A 219 -3.62 -0.68 -11.54
CA THR A 219 -3.19 -2.06 -11.28
C THR A 219 -3.70 -2.90 -12.43
N THR A 220 -2.80 -3.37 -13.29
CA THR A 220 -3.11 -4.14 -14.49
C THR A 220 -3.20 -5.63 -14.17
N PHE A 221 -4.13 -6.33 -14.84
CA PHE A 221 -4.53 -7.69 -14.51
C PHE A 221 -4.37 -8.65 -15.69
N GLU A 222 -4.04 -9.91 -15.39
CA GLU A 222 -4.15 -11.05 -16.30
C GLU A 222 -5.20 -12.05 -15.81
N VAL A 223 -5.79 -12.82 -16.73
CA VAL A 223 -6.50 -14.05 -16.38
C VAL A 223 -5.45 -15.17 -16.21
N PRO A 224 -5.41 -15.89 -15.07
CA PRO A 224 -4.29 -16.77 -14.74
C PRO A 224 -4.50 -18.23 -15.15
N VAL A 225 -5.51 -18.48 -15.98
CA VAL A 225 -5.97 -19.76 -16.52
C VAL A 225 -6.33 -19.55 -18.00
N GLY A 226 -6.46 -20.61 -18.80
CA GLY A 226 -6.80 -20.48 -20.22
C GLY A 226 -7.49 -21.71 -20.80
N GLY A 227 -8.10 -21.53 -21.97
CA GLY A 227 -8.87 -22.58 -22.66
C GLY A 227 -9.99 -23.13 -21.76
N LYS A 228 -10.19 -24.45 -21.73
CA LYS A 228 -11.28 -25.10 -20.96
C LYS A 228 -11.32 -24.74 -19.47
N ILE A 229 -10.19 -24.39 -18.85
CA ILE A 229 -10.15 -23.97 -17.43
C ILE A 229 -10.74 -22.57 -17.26
N GLU A 230 -10.58 -21.71 -18.27
CA GLU A 230 -11.17 -20.37 -18.33
C GLU A 230 -12.63 -20.42 -18.80
N GLU A 231 -12.94 -21.18 -19.86
CA GLU A 231 -14.29 -21.38 -20.42
C GLU A 231 -15.31 -21.85 -19.37
N HIS A 232 -14.88 -22.70 -18.44
CA HIS A 232 -15.72 -23.22 -17.36
C HIS A 232 -15.49 -22.55 -16.01
N GLY A 233 -14.43 -21.74 -15.84
CA GLY A 233 -14.06 -21.13 -14.55
C GLY A 233 -14.68 -19.74 -14.33
N PHE A 234 -14.59 -19.22 -13.10
CA PHE A 234 -14.90 -17.82 -12.83
C PHE A 234 -13.64 -16.97 -12.72
N THR A 235 -13.51 -16.00 -13.64
CA THR A 235 -12.35 -15.08 -13.77
C THR A 235 -12.78 -13.60 -13.72
N GLY A 236 -14.03 -13.33 -13.33
CA GLY A 236 -14.59 -11.98 -13.23
C GLY A 236 -14.14 -11.21 -11.98
N ILE A 237 -14.74 -10.05 -11.77
CA ILE A 237 -14.62 -9.29 -10.51
C ILE A 237 -15.40 -10.00 -9.38
N PRO A 238 -15.13 -9.72 -8.09
CA PRO A 238 -15.96 -10.21 -7.00
C PRO A 238 -17.33 -9.50 -7.00
N SER A 239 -18.24 -9.98 -7.86
CA SER A 239 -19.64 -9.53 -7.95
C SER A 239 -20.57 -10.66 -7.56
N SER A 240 -21.50 -10.41 -6.65
CA SER A 240 -22.49 -11.39 -6.20
C SER A 240 -23.41 -11.81 -7.34
N SER A 241 -23.77 -10.88 -8.24
CA SER A 241 -24.59 -11.17 -9.43
C SER A 241 -23.92 -12.20 -10.35
N GLN A 242 -22.72 -11.87 -10.86
CA GLN A 242 -21.93 -12.72 -11.77
C GLN A 242 -21.56 -14.07 -11.11
N THR A 243 -21.24 -14.06 -9.81
CA THR A 243 -20.93 -15.28 -9.04
C THR A 243 -22.17 -16.16 -8.87
N THR A 244 -23.36 -15.58 -8.68
CA THR A 244 -24.62 -16.35 -8.58
C THR A 244 -24.98 -17.00 -9.91
N GLU A 245 -24.90 -16.24 -11.01
CA GLU A 245 -25.13 -16.80 -12.36
C GLU A 245 -24.15 -17.94 -12.65
N TYR A 246 -22.87 -17.76 -12.31
CA TYR A 246 -21.85 -18.79 -12.45
C TYR A 246 -22.17 -20.08 -11.67
N LEU A 247 -22.49 -19.97 -10.38
CA LEU A 247 -22.87 -21.11 -9.53
C LEU A 247 -24.14 -21.80 -10.05
N GLN A 248 -25.08 -21.05 -10.63
CA GLN A 248 -26.28 -21.60 -11.27
C GLN A 248 -25.93 -22.36 -12.56
N ARG A 249 -25.05 -21.81 -13.42
CA ARG A 249 -24.58 -22.48 -14.65
C ARG A 249 -23.81 -23.77 -14.37
N GLN A 250 -23.08 -23.85 -13.25
CA GLN A 250 -22.43 -25.07 -12.78
C GLN A 250 -23.35 -26.04 -12.00
N GLY A 251 -24.66 -25.77 -11.94
CA GLY A 251 -25.63 -26.64 -11.26
C GLY A 251 -25.32 -26.82 -9.76
N MET A 252 -24.78 -25.77 -9.12
CA MET A 252 -24.40 -25.79 -7.71
C MET A 252 -25.52 -25.26 -6.81
N LEU A 253 -26.50 -24.52 -7.34
CA LEU A 253 -27.61 -23.93 -6.60
C LEU A 253 -28.91 -24.75 -6.69
N ASP A 254 -29.70 -24.73 -5.62
CA ASP A 254 -31.05 -25.27 -5.54
C ASP A 254 -32.12 -24.26 -6.05
N SER A 255 -33.40 -24.65 -5.95
CA SER A 255 -34.53 -23.81 -6.37
C SER A 255 -34.81 -22.58 -5.48
N GLU A 256 -34.19 -22.49 -4.30
CA GLU A 256 -34.21 -21.31 -3.43
C GLU A 256 -32.98 -20.40 -3.66
N GLY A 257 -32.02 -20.82 -4.49
CA GLY A 257 -30.78 -20.10 -4.77
C GLY A 257 -29.64 -20.39 -3.79
N TYR A 258 -29.74 -21.42 -2.96
CA TYR A 258 -28.69 -21.83 -2.02
C TYR A 258 -27.84 -22.97 -2.60
N ILE A 259 -26.56 -23.04 -2.19
CA ILE A 259 -25.65 -24.09 -2.64
C ILE A 259 -26.10 -25.46 -2.10
N ILE A 260 -26.15 -26.44 -2.98
CA ILE A 260 -26.54 -27.82 -2.69
C ILE A 260 -25.44 -28.47 -1.81
N PRO A 261 -25.79 -29.05 -0.64
CA PRO A 261 -24.83 -29.76 0.22
C PRO A 261 -24.00 -30.81 -0.52
N GLY A 262 -22.70 -30.83 -0.24
CA GLY A 262 -21.73 -31.72 -0.89
C GLY A 262 -21.11 -31.18 -2.18
N LYS A 263 -21.60 -30.05 -2.74
CA LYS A 263 -20.91 -29.29 -3.79
C LYS A 263 -19.64 -28.62 -3.25
N SER A 264 -18.61 -28.48 -4.08
CA SER A 264 -17.34 -27.83 -3.69
C SER A 264 -16.75 -26.88 -4.74
N THR A 265 -15.96 -25.92 -4.26
CA THR A 265 -15.32 -24.85 -5.04
C THR A 265 -13.81 -24.81 -4.76
N LEU A 266 -12.98 -24.83 -5.80
CA LEU A 266 -11.58 -24.44 -5.73
C LEU A 266 -11.44 -22.92 -5.85
N ILE A 267 -10.68 -22.26 -4.97
CA ILE A 267 -10.37 -20.82 -5.08
C ILE A 267 -8.86 -20.61 -5.11
N GLY A 268 -8.38 -19.92 -6.14
CA GLY A 268 -6.96 -19.55 -6.26
C GLY A 268 -6.58 -18.46 -5.27
N GLY A 269 -5.58 -18.72 -4.43
CA GLY A 269 -5.06 -17.79 -3.43
C GLY A 269 -5.52 -18.09 -1.99
N ILE A 270 -4.87 -17.42 -1.04
CA ILE A 270 -4.94 -17.71 0.42
C ILE A 270 -4.95 -16.42 1.27
N GLY A 271 -5.48 -15.33 0.73
CA GLY A 271 -5.56 -14.02 1.37
C GLY A 271 -6.71 -13.17 0.82
N LEU A 272 -6.64 -11.85 0.99
CA LEU A 272 -7.72 -10.87 0.72
C LEU A 272 -8.61 -11.21 -0.50
N SER A 273 -8.03 -11.29 -1.70
CA SER A 273 -8.78 -11.49 -2.95
C SER A 273 -9.49 -12.85 -3.04
N ALA A 274 -9.07 -13.86 -2.27
CA ALA A 274 -9.78 -15.14 -2.15
C ALA A 274 -10.88 -15.06 -1.08
N PHE A 275 -10.64 -14.34 0.03
CA PHE A 275 -11.63 -14.13 1.08
C PHE A 275 -12.83 -13.30 0.61
N ASP A 276 -12.61 -12.34 -0.31
CA ASP A 276 -13.68 -11.62 -1.02
C ASP A 276 -14.73 -12.59 -1.58
N PHE A 277 -14.29 -13.63 -2.31
CA PHE A 277 -15.17 -14.66 -2.89
C PHE A 277 -15.76 -15.64 -1.87
N VAL A 278 -15.08 -15.94 -0.77
CA VAL A 278 -15.65 -16.77 0.31
C VAL A 278 -16.90 -16.09 0.90
N GLY A 279 -16.87 -14.76 1.07
CA GLY A 279 -18.03 -14.00 1.54
C GLY A 279 -19.22 -13.99 0.56
N LEU A 280 -18.97 -14.05 -0.76
CA LEU A 280 -20.00 -14.23 -1.80
C LEU A 280 -20.60 -15.65 -1.76
N ILE A 281 -19.76 -16.67 -1.64
CA ILE A 281 -20.18 -18.08 -1.52
C ILE A 281 -21.06 -18.26 -0.29
N LEU A 282 -20.67 -17.70 0.86
CA LEU A 282 -21.45 -17.80 2.10
C LEU A 282 -22.82 -17.13 2.02
N ALA A 283 -22.97 -16.06 1.22
CA ALA A 283 -24.25 -15.43 0.93
C ALA A 283 -25.21 -16.32 0.10
N ARG A 284 -24.71 -17.46 -0.42
CA ARG A 284 -25.50 -18.54 -1.04
C ARG A 284 -25.56 -19.79 -0.15
N THR A 285 -25.41 -19.63 1.17
CA THR A 285 -25.58 -20.73 2.15
C THR A 285 -26.50 -20.32 3.30
N LYS A 286 -26.93 -21.29 4.12
CA LYS A 286 -27.63 -21.04 5.39
C LYS A 286 -26.70 -21.13 6.61
N ILE A 287 -25.38 -21.15 6.37
CA ILE A 287 -24.32 -21.36 7.38
C ILE A 287 -24.18 -20.16 8.32
N VAL A 288 -24.26 -18.93 7.81
CA VAL A 288 -24.13 -17.70 8.60
C VAL A 288 -25.50 -17.06 8.78
N LYS A 289 -25.85 -16.70 10.02
CA LYS A 289 -27.12 -16.07 10.38
C LYS A 289 -26.87 -14.76 11.13
N PHE A 290 -27.58 -13.71 10.71
CA PHE A 290 -27.56 -12.40 11.37
C PHE A 290 -28.83 -12.20 12.20
N ASN A 291 -28.70 -11.70 13.43
CA ASN A 291 -29.83 -11.28 14.25
C ASN A 291 -29.98 -9.74 14.18
N PRO A 292 -31.08 -9.20 13.61
CA PRO A 292 -31.32 -7.76 13.56
C PRO A 292 -31.41 -7.10 14.94
N GLU A 293 -31.95 -7.81 15.94
CA GLU A 293 -32.21 -7.25 17.28
C GLU A 293 -30.92 -7.06 18.09
N THR A 294 -30.02 -8.06 18.09
CA THR A 294 -28.74 -7.99 18.82
C THR A 294 -27.58 -7.47 17.96
N LYS A 295 -27.79 -7.34 16.64
CA LYS A 295 -26.75 -7.01 15.63
C LYS A 295 -25.57 -8.00 15.61
N GLU A 296 -25.84 -9.26 15.91
CA GLU A 296 -24.83 -10.32 16.00
C GLU A 296 -24.85 -11.27 14.79
N PHE A 297 -23.66 -11.79 14.46
CA PHE A 297 -23.46 -12.84 13.47
C PHE A 297 -23.15 -14.17 14.16
N THR A 298 -23.88 -15.22 13.79
CA THR A 298 -23.72 -16.58 14.31
C THR A 298 -23.47 -17.57 13.18
N ILE A 299 -22.81 -18.69 13.51
CA ILE A 299 -22.56 -19.78 12.55
C ILE A 299 -23.38 -21.00 12.98
N ASP A 300 -24.23 -21.48 12.09
CA ASP A 300 -24.94 -22.74 12.23
C ASP A 300 -23.96 -23.90 11.98
N LYS A 301 -23.69 -24.67 13.04
CA LYS A 301 -22.73 -25.79 13.01
C LYS A 301 -23.29 -27.03 12.34
N GLU A 302 -24.60 -27.21 12.32
CA GLU A 302 -25.27 -28.35 11.68
C GLU A 302 -25.30 -28.14 10.17
N GLU A 303 -25.65 -26.93 9.72
CA GLU A 303 -25.55 -26.55 8.31
C GLU A 303 -24.09 -26.54 7.83
N ALA A 304 -23.14 -25.99 8.61
CA ALA A 304 -21.71 -26.05 8.28
C ALA A 304 -21.22 -27.51 8.09
N ALA A 305 -21.70 -28.46 8.90
CA ALA A 305 -21.33 -29.86 8.78
C ALA A 305 -21.84 -30.53 7.48
N ARG A 306 -22.90 -29.99 6.85
CA ARG A 306 -23.43 -30.43 5.54
C ARG A 306 -22.59 -29.89 4.36
N HIS A 307 -21.82 -28.82 4.60
CA HIS A 307 -21.00 -28.11 3.60
C HIS A 307 -19.49 -28.31 3.80
N ARG A 308 -19.08 -29.52 4.23
CA ARG A 308 -17.65 -29.84 4.40
C ARG A 308 -16.88 -29.78 3.08
N ASN A 309 -15.74 -29.08 3.09
CA ASN A 309 -14.90 -28.76 1.93
C ASN A 309 -15.62 -27.97 0.82
N LEU A 310 -16.70 -27.23 1.13
CA LEU A 310 -17.37 -26.32 0.20
C LEU A 310 -16.38 -25.35 -0.46
N VAL A 311 -15.37 -24.90 0.28
CA VAL A 311 -14.23 -24.13 -0.25
C VAL A 311 -12.93 -24.88 -0.02
N THR A 312 -12.15 -25.06 -1.08
CA THR A 312 -10.73 -25.43 -1.01
C THR A 312 -9.89 -24.29 -1.58
N LEU A 313 -9.17 -23.58 -0.71
CA LEU A 313 -8.17 -22.59 -1.11
C LEU A 313 -6.93 -23.31 -1.65
N PHE A 314 -6.29 -22.78 -2.70
CA PHE A 314 -5.03 -23.34 -3.20
C PHE A 314 -3.94 -22.30 -3.47
N SER A 315 -2.68 -22.70 -3.25
CA SER A 315 -1.49 -21.86 -3.46
C SER A 315 -0.29 -22.71 -3.86
N ARG A 316 0.53 -22.19 -4.79
CA ARG A 316 1.82 -22.80 -5.17
C ARG A 316 2.81 -22.76 -4.00
N THR A 317 2.77 -21.67 -3.23
CA THR A 317 3.67 -21.42 -2.10
C THR A 317 3.00 -21.91 -0.81
N GLU A 318 3.67 -22.83 -0.13
CA GLU A 318 3.36 -23.30 1.23
C GLU A 318 4.00 -22.39 2.29
N GLY A 319 3.49 -22.45 3.52
CA GLY A 319 4.02 -21.73 4.69
C GLY A 319 3.55 -20.29 4.82
N PHE A 320 2.62 -19.89 3.96
CA PHE A 320 1.90 -18.62 4.04
C PHE A 320 0.41 -18.89 4.24
N PHE A 321 -0.26 -17.94 4.87
CA PHE A 321 -1.71 -17.74 4.90
C PHE A 321 -1.92 -16.27 5.34
N GLY A 322 -2.90 -15.57 4.74
CA GLY A 322 -3.07 -14.13 4.96
C GLY A 322 -3.28 -13.81 6.44
N ALA A 323 -2.43 -12.97 7.02
CA ALA A 323 -2.45 -12.70 8.45
C ALA A 323 -3.69 -11.92 8.90
N CYS A 324 -3.80 -11.66 10.21
CA CYS A 324 -4.86 -10.85 10.78
C CYS A 324 -4.43 -9.38 10.94
N ARG A 325 -5.21 -8.43 10.41
CA ARG A 325 -5.17 -7.02 10.83
C ARG A 325 -5.90 -6.89 12.16
N HIS A 326 -5.18 -7.18 13.25
CA HIS A 326 -5.65 -6.91 14.60
C HIS A 326 -5.81 -5.39 14.81
N VAL A 327 -7.05 -4.91 14.74
CA VAL A 327 -7.37 -3.47 14.75
C VAL A 327 -7.28 -2.84 16.16
N HIS A 328 -7.24 -3.66 17.22
CA HIS A 328 -7.47 -3.16 18.57
C HIS A 328 -6.31 -2.33 19.16
N ASP A 329 -6.68 -1.16 19.71
CA ASP A 329 -5.86 -0.19 20.42
C ASP A 329 -4.76 -0.77 21.34
N ALA A 330 -5.06 -1.86 22.05
CA ALA A 330 -4.14 -2.51 23.00
C ALA A 330 -2.84 -2.99 22.35
N VAL A 331 -2.87 -3.38 21.07
CA VAL A 331 -1.70 -3.75 20.26
C VAL A 331 -1.13 -2.51 19.55
N LYS A 332 -2.02 -1.69 18.98
CA LYS A 332 -1.71 -0.50 18.16
C LYS A 332 -0.85 0.53 18.90
N TYR A 333 -1.22 0.85 20.13
CA TYR A 333 -0.57 1.85 21.00
C TYR A 333 0.44 1.24 21.98
N LEU A 334 0.78 -0.05 21.81
CA LEU A 334 1.75 -0.73 22.69
C LEU A 334 3.13 -0.06 22.60
N GLY A 335 3.64 0.33 23.78
CA GLY A 335 4.97 0.91 23.91
C GLY A 335 6.10 -0.13 23.95
N SER A 336 7.27 0.25 23.45
CA SER A 336 8.53 -0.45 23.69
C SER A 336 9.44 0.38 24.62
N GLU A 337 9.91 -0.26 25.70
CA GLU A 337 10.99 0.29 26.56
C GLU A 337 12.38 -0.13 26.07
N LEU A 338 12.47 -0.89 24.98
CA LEU A 338 13.72 -1.49 24.48
C LEU A 338 14.32 -0.71 23.30
N ILE A 339 13.50 0.04 22.56
CA ILE A 339 13.90 0.79 21.36
C ILE A 339 13.23 2.17 21.31
N THR A 340 13.84 3.12 20.60
CA THR A 340 13.28 4.46 20.34
C THR A 340 13.09 4.69 18.83
N PRO A 341 12.30 5.70 18.42
CA PRO A 341 12.21 6.12 17.02
C PRO A 341 13.57 6.34 16.34
N GLU A 342 14.54 6.98 17.03
CA GLU A 342 15.89 7.23 16.47
C GLU A 342 16.68 5.95 16.19
N MET A 343 16.48 4.90 17.00
CA MET A 343 17.14 3.61 16.75
C MET A 343 16.70 3.03 15.40
N ILE A 344 15.41 3.11 15.08
CA ILE A 344 14.85 2.58 13.83
C ILE A 344 15.24 3.48 12.65
N LEU A 345 15.17 4.80 12.81
CA LEU A 345 15.66 5.75 11.80
C LEU A 345 17.14 5.48 11.44
N SER A 346 17.98 5.14 12.44
CA SER A 346 19.38 4.79 12.21
C SER A 346 19.60 3.51 11.38
N LEU A 347 18.62 2.60 11.30
CA LEU A 347 18.68 1.46 10.37
C LEU A 347 18.39 1.89 8.94
N THR A 348 17.44 2.82 8.72
CA THR A 348 17.10 3.29 7.37
C THR A 348 18.24 4.03 6.66
N LEU A 349 19.19 4.57 7.43
CA LEU A 349 20.40 5.20 6.90
C LEU A 349 21.63 4.28 6.83
N GLN A 350 21.59 3.06 7.38
CA GLN A 350 22.77 2.21 7.45
C GLN A 350 23.11 1.65 6.06
N ARG A 351 24.30 2.01 5.54
CA ARG A 351 24.84 1.54 4.25
C ARG A 351 24.96 0.00 4.26
N ASP A 352 24.64 -0.61 3.13
CA ASP A 352 24.72 -2.06 2.87
C ASP A 352 23.93 -2.96 3.86
N LEU A 353 22.86 -2.44 4.48
CA LEU A 353 22.03 -3.19 5.42
C LEU A 353 21.12 -4.23 4.73
N GLU A 354 21.04 -5.45 5.29
CA GLU A 354 19.94 -6.38 5.00
C GLU A 354 18.63 -5.93 5.69
N THR A 355 18.06 -4.81 5.21
CA THR A 355 16.99 -4.05 5.88
C THR A 355 15.79 -4.88 6.35
N TYR A 356 15.12 -5.62 5.44
CA TYR A 356 13.98 -6.46 5.84
C TYR A 356 14.38 -7.64 6.76
N PRO A 357 15.47 -8.39 6.51
CA PRO A 357 15.97 -9.37 7.49
C PRO A 357 16.21 -8.79 8.88
N THR A 358 16.85 -7.62 9.01
CA THR A 358 17.09 -6.96 10.31
C THR A 358 15.79 -6.51 10.98
N PHE A 359 14.83 -5.95 10.25
CA PHE A 359 13.52 -5.59 10.80
C PHE A 359 12.69 -6.80 11.23
N ILE A 360 12.74 -7.91 10.48
CA ILE A 360 12.07 -9.16 10.88
C ILE A 360 12.72 -9.72 12.15
N GLU A 361 14.04 -9.74 12.26
CA GLU A 361 14.72 -10.15 13.50
C GLU A 361 14.32 -9.26 14.69
N LEU A 362 14.33 -7.93 14.52
CA LEU A 362 13.95 -7.00 15.58
C LEU A 362 12.46 -7.17 15.98
N ALA A 363 11.57 -7.46 15.03
CA ALA A 363 10.17 -7.74 15.32
C ALA A 363 9.99 -9.06 16.07
N ARG A 364 10.76 -10.10 15.72
CA ARG A 364 10.82 -11.35 16.51
C ARG A 364 11.30 -11.10 17.93
N ILE A 365 12.34 -10.28 18.10
CA ILE A 365 12.92 -9.90 19.41
C ILE A 365 11.88 -9.19 20.27
N LEU A 366 11.22 -8.14 19.76
CA LEU A 366 10.22 -7.39 20.52
C LEU A 366 8.96 -8.22 20.78
N THR A 367 8.46 -8.99 19.82
CA THR A 367 7.34 -9.91 20.04
C THR A 367 7.65 -10.92 21.14
N ALA A 368 8.83 -11.56 21.12
CA ALA A 368 9.24 -12.49 22.17
C ALA A 368 9.48 -11.80 23.53
N ALA A 369 9.82 -10.51 23.57
CA ALA A 369 9.97 -9.74 24.80
C ALA A 369 8.63 -9.27 25.41
N SER A 370 7.65 -8.94 24.56
CA SER A 370 6.29 -8.53 24.94
C SER A 370 5.35 -9.72 25.20
N CYS A 371 5.63 -10.91 24.66
CA CYS A 371 4.75 -12.07 24.80
C CYS A 371 4.75 -12.62 26.24
N THR A 372 3.56 -12.93 26.76
CA THR A 372 3.37 -13.59 28.06
C THR A 372 3.69 -15.09 28.02
N LYS A 373 3.54 -15.72 26.84
CA LYS A 373 4.00 -17.09 26.57
C LYS A 373 5.53 -17.07 26.52
N ARG A 374 6.20 -18.06 27.12
CA ARG A 374 7.68 -18.17 27.17
C ARG A 374 8.30 -18.62 25.83
N ARG A 375 7.97 -17.92 24.74
CA ARG A 375 8.57 -18.03 23.40
C ARG A 375 9.97 -17.40 23.40
N GLN A 376 10.75 -17.70 22.37
CA GLN A 376 12.04 -17.09 22.06
C GLN A 376 11.97 -16.48 20.64
N PRO A 377 12.82 -15.52 20.25
CA PRO A 377 12.79 -14.91 18.92
C PRO A 377 12.79 -15.91 17.76
N SER A 378 13.62 -16.96 17.82
CA SER A 378 13.68 -18.05 16.82
C SER A 378 12.38 -18.85 16.64
N GLN A 379 11.42 -18.68 17.57
CA GLN A 379 10.12 -19.34 17.53
C GLN A 379 9.00 -18.41 17.07
N ILE A 380 9.25 -17.11 16.88
CA ILE A 380 8.26 -16.18 16.33
C ILE A 380 8.40 -16.20 14.80
N GLU A 381 7.31 -16.50 14.09
CA GLU A 381 7.38 -16.79 12.64
C GLU A 381 8.45 -17.84 12.30
N ASP A 382 8.38 -18.98 12.98
CA ASP A 382 9.13 -20.19 12.64
C ASP A 382 8.64 -20.79 11.30
N SER A 383 9.50 -21.58 10.64
CA SER A 383 9.18 -22.22 9.35
C SER A 383 8.12 -23.32 9.56
N MET A 384 6.87 -23.00 9.22
CA MET A 384 5.70 -23.85 9.39
C MET A 384 4.97 -24.08 8.06
N THR A 385 4.18 -25.15 7.95
CA THR A 385 3.29 -25.39 6.81
C THR A 385 2.11 -24.41 6.81
N THR A 386 1.40 -24.29 5.67
CA THR A 386 0.18 -23.47 5.60
C THR A 386 -0.91 -23.95 6.56
N ILE A 387 -1.02 -25.27 6.81
CA ILE A 387 -1.99 -25.83 7.76
C ILE A 387 -1.64 -25.43 9.19
N GLU A 388 -0.38 -25.53 9.61
CA GLU A 388 0.07 -25.07 10.94
C GLU A 388 -0.12 -23.56 11.12
N HIS A 389 0.07 -22.77 10.07
CA HIS A 389 -0.20 -21.33 10.09
C HIS A 389 -1.69 -21.04 10.27
N MET A 390 -2.58 -21.74 9.54
CA MET A 390 -4.03 -21.66 9.71
C MET A 390 -4.48 -22.12 11.11
N ASP A 391 -3.88 -23.18 11.66
CA ASP A 391 -4.16 -23.67 13.01
C ASP A 391 -3.74 -22.68 14.10
N ARG A 392 -2.56 -22.06 13.96
CA ARG A 392 -2.08 -20.97 14.83
C ARG A 392 -3.02 -19.77 14.77
N MET A 393 -3.34 -19.30 13.57
CA MET A 393 -4.23 -18.16 13.34
C MET A 393 -5.64 -18.40 13.90
N ALA A 394 -6.20 -19.60 13.73
CA ALA A 394 -7.48 -19.97 14.32
C ALA A 394 -7.43 -19.96 15.86
N ALA A 395 -6.37 -20.51 16.47
CA ALA A 395 -6.20 -20.48 17.92
C ALA A 395 -6.01 -19.06 18.50
N GLU A 396 -5.37 -18.13 17.77
CA GLU A 396 -5.25 -16.73 18.18
C GLU A 396 -6.59 -15.97 18.04
N ASN A 397 -7.32 -16.21 16.95
CA ASN A 397 -8.66 -15.65 16.75
C ASN A 397 -9.67 -16.16 17.78
N GLU A 398 -9.59 -17.44 18.18
CA GLU A 398 -10.40 -18.02 19.27
C GLU A 398 -10.15 -17.37 20.64
N VAL A 399 -9.03 -16.65 20.83
CA VAL A 399 -8.79 -15.83 22.03
C VAL A 399 -9.41 -14.44 21.86
N LEU A 400 -9.20 -13.79 20.71
CA LEU A 400 -9.71 -12.44 20.42
C LEU A 400 -11.23 -12.35 20.38
N ASP A 401 -11.89 -13.41 19.94
CA ASP A 401 -13.35 -13.57 19.97
C ASP A 401 -13.93 -13.57 21.41
N LYS A 402 -13.09 -13.83 22.41
CA LYS A 402 -13.45 -13.84 23.85
C LYS A 402 -12.93 -12.61 24.61
N ASP A 403 -11.75 -12.13 24.23
CA ASP A 403 -11.16 -10.86 24.68
C ASP A 403 -10.56 -10.11 23.48
N PRO A 404 -11.28 -9.15 22.88
CA PRO A 404 -10.78 -8.38 21.75
C PRO A 404 -9.49 -7.59 22.03
N LYS A 405 -9.14 -7.38 23.30
CA LYS A 405 -7.92 -6.65 23.72
C LYS A 405 -6.71 -7.56 23.90
N ALA A 406 -6.86 -8.88 23.68
CA ALA A 406 -5.79 -9.85 23.86
C ALA A 406 -4.57 -9.58 22.95
N LEU A 407 -3.38 -9.55 23.53
CA LEU A 407 -2.12 -9.42 22.80
C LEU A 407 -1.73 -10.75 22.14
N THR A 408 -2.10 -10.91 20.87
CA THR A 408 -1.70 -12.06 20.04
C THR A 408 -0.27 -11.93 19.52
N GLU A 409 0.36 -13.06 19.19
CA GLU A 409 1.69 -13.07 18.58
C GLU A 409 1.68 -12.39 17.21
N THR A 410 0.65 -12.70 16.41
CA THR A 410 0.36 -12.06 15.12
C THR A 410 0.19 -10.54 15.25
N GLY A 411 -0.50 -10.08 16.29
CA GLY A 411 -0.70 -8.65 16.58
C GLY A 411 0.59 -7.95 16.95
N LEU A 412 1.35 -8.50 17.90
CA LEU A 412 2.65 -7.98 18.31
C LEU A 412 3.63 -7.91 17.13
N PHE A 413 3.75 -8.99 16.36
CA PHE A 413 4.66 -9.04 15.21
C PHE A 413 4.25 -8.05 14.12
N ARG A 414 2.95 -7.96 13.80
CA ARG A 414 2.43 -6.92 12.89
C ARG A 414 2.74 -5.51 13.40
N LYS A 415 2.53 -5.22 14.69
CA LYS A 415 2.79 -3.90 15.29
C LYS A 415 4.25 -3.48 15.09
N TRP A 416 5.21 -4.35 15.37
CA TRP A 416 6.63 -3.99 15.24
C TRP A 416 7.04 -3.79 13.78
N ILE A 417 6.62 -4.70 12.88
CA ILE A 417 6.85 -4.54 11.44
C ILE A 417 6.21 -3.24 10.91
N TRP A 418 4.97 -2.94 11.32
CA TRP A 418 4.27 -1.68 10.99
C TRP A 418 5.07 -0.45 11.46
N SER A 419 5.46 -0.45 12.73
CA SER A 419 6.19 0.62 13.38
C SER A 419 7.58 0.87 12.79
N PHE A 420 8.28 -0.16 12.31
CA PHE A 420 9.59 0.02 11.67
C PHE A 420 9.49 0.58 10.26
N ILE A 421 8.46 0.15 9.52
CA ILE A 421 8.43 0.29 8.08
C ILE A 421 7.67 1.56 7.66
N PHE A 422 6.61 1.93 8.37
CA PHE A 422 5.79 3.08 8.00
C PHE A 422 5.94 4.26 8.98
N THR A 423 5.79 4.06 10.29
CA THR A 423 5.61 5.22 11.18
C THR A 423 6.88 5.71 11.88
N HIS A 424 7.87 4.85 12.12
CA HIS A 424 8.95 5.07 13.10
C HIS A 424 8.47 5.28 14.56
N THR A 425 7.18 5.03 14.87
CA THR A 425 6.59 5.30 16.20
C THR A 425 6.54 4.05 17.10
N MET A 426 6.94 4.20 18.36
CA MET A 426 7.21 3.11 19.31
C MET A 426 6.37 3.18 20.60
N GLY A 427 5.32 4.00 20.63
CA GLY A 427 4.48 4.21 21.81
C GLY A 427 3.04 4.66 21.53
N PRO A 428 2.31 5.07 22.59
CA PRO A 428 0.87 5.37 22.52
C PRO A 428 0.53 6.76 21.96
N GLN A 429 1.52 7.63 21.75
CA GLN A 429 1.37 8.96 21.16
C GLN A 429 2.15 9.02 19.83
N PRO A 430 1.72 8.26 18.79
CA PRO A 430 2.47 8.11 17.55
C PRO A 430 2.67 9.44 16.82
N LEU A 431 1.62 10.27 16.66
CA LEU A 431 1.75 11.60 16.05
C LEU A 431 2.79 12.49 16.74
N GLU A 432 2.80 12.54 18.08
CA GLU A 432 3.77 13.37 18.84
C GLU A 432 5.21 12.85 18.67
N GLN A 433 5.40 11.52 18.71
CA GLN A 433 6.70 10.91 18.46
C GLN A 433 7.20 11.18 17.04
N ARG A 434 6.31 11.15 16.04
CA ARG A 434 6.64 11.46 14.66
C ARG A 434 6.94 12.95 14.46
N ALA A 435 6.15 13.85 15.04
CA ALA A 435 6.38 15.29 14.96
C ALA A 435 7.74 15.67 15.57
N ALA A 436 8.06 15.16 16.77
CA ALA A 436 9.37 15.38 17.40
C ALA A 436 10.54 14.77 16.62
N LEU A 437 10.32 13.63 15.93
CA LEU A 437 11.33 13.04 15.05
C LEU A 437 11.56 13.92 13.80
N VAL A 438 10.50 14.41 13.16
CA VAL A 438 10.58 15.28 11.98
C VAL A 438 11.20 16.65 12.35
N GLU A 439 10.81 17.26 13.47
CA GLU A 439 11.38 18.53 13.96
C GLU A 439 12.90 18.43 14.15
N LYS A 440 13.38 17.32 14.72
CA LYS A 440 14.78 17.07 15.04
C LYS A 440 15.62 16.59 13.85
N TYR A 441 14.99 15.94 12.87
CA TYR A 441 15.67 15.20 11.79
C TYR A 441 15.03 15.41 10.41
N ASN A 442 14.56 16.63 10.13
CA ASN A 442 13.82 17.01 8.92
C ASN A 442 14.53 16.71 7.58
N HIS A 443 15.86 16.52 7.56
CA HIS A 443 16.59 16.21 6.33
C HIS A 443 16.67 14.71 6.03
N ILE A 444 16.62 13.86 7.07
CA ILE A 444 16.80 12.40 6.96
C ILE A 444 15.51 11.59 7.20
N VAL A 445 14.47 12.18 7.79
CA VAL A 445 13.21 11.46 8.02
C VAL A 445 12.46 11.25 6.72
N ARG A 446 12.09 9.99 6.49
CA ARG A 446 11.01 9.57 5.60
C ARG A 446 10.10 8.66 6.42
N HIS A 447 8.82 8.60 6.06
CA HIS A 447 7.80 7.77 6.72
C HIS A 447 6.85 7.24 5.64
N GLY A 448 5.88 6.42 6.03
CA GLY A 448 4.75 6.10 5.19
C GLY A 448 5.11 5.35 3.91
N TRP A 449 4.37 5.62 2.83
CA TRP A 449 4.75 5.08 1.52
C TRP A 449 6.11 5.59 1.06
N HIS A 450 6.53 6.81 1.41
CA HIS A 450 7.84 7.35 1.03
C HIS A 450 9.00 6.55 1.66
N ASN A 451 8.86 6.11 2.93
CA ASN A 451 9.82 5.21 3.55
C ASN A 451 9.75 3.79 2.96
N TRP A 452 8.55 3.24 2.77
CA TRP A 452 8.35 1.94 2.12
C TRP A 452 9.04 1.86 0.75
N ARG A 453 8.90 2.93 -0.04
CA ARG A 453 9.53 3.12 -1.36
C ARG A 453 11.05 3.18 -1.21
N SER A 454 11.57 3.97 -0.27
CA SER A 454 13.01 4.10 0.00
C SER A 454 13.68 2.77 0.39
N MET A 455 13.12 2.06 1.36
CA MET A 455 13.64 0.75 1.79
C MET A 455 13.43 -0.36 0.75
N SER A 456 12.61 -0.12 -0.28
CA SER A 456 12.47 -1.01 -1.44
C SER A 456 13.48 -0.70 -2.56
N TYR A 457 14.34 0.32 -2.45
CA TYR A 457 15.22 0.76 -3.54
C TYR A 457 16.12 -0.35 -4.08
N ASP A 458 16.87 -1.04 -3.21
CA ASP A 458 17.85 -2.05 -3.63
C ASP A 458 17.20 -3.34 -4.21
N ILE A 459 15.87 -3.47 -4.14
CA ILE A 459 15.11 -4.53 -4.80
C ILE A 459 15.04 -4.31 -6.32
N SER A 460 15.03 -3.05 -6.76
CA SER A 460 15.11 -2.70 -8.18
C SER A 460 16.47 -3.08 -8.78
N GLN A 461 17.53 -3.05 -7.98
CA GLN A 461 18.91 -3.24 -8.38
C GLN A 461 19.31 -4.73 -8.32
N LYS A 462 19.07 -5.49 -9.40
CA LYS A 462 19.52 -6.89 -9.45
C LYS A 462 21.06 -6.94 -9.36
N PRO A 463 21.65 -7.64 -8.38
CA PRO A 463 23.10 -7.70 -8.25
C PRO A 463 23.76 -8.47 -9.40
N LYS A 464 25.01 -8.08 -9.71
CA LYS A 464 25.82 -8.63 -10.81
C LYS A 464 26.70 -9.83 -10.39
N SER A 465 26.59 -10.31 -9.15
CA SER A 465 27.35 -11.43 -8.58
C SER A 465 26.45 -12.42 -7.83
N GLU A 466 26.87 -13.70 -7.75
CA GLU A 466 26.07 -14.79 -7.15
C GLU A 466 25.91 -14.65 -5.62
N GLU A 467 26.96 -14.22 -4.91
CA GLU A 467 26.92 -14.02 -3.46
C GLU A 467 25.87 -12.96 -3.06
N ASN A 468 25.88 -11.83 -3.76
CA ASN A 468 24.90 -10.77 -3.58
C ASN A 468 23.49 -11.23 -4.01
N ALA A 469 23.36 -12.14 -4.99
CA ALA A 469 22.07 -12.70 -5.37
C ALA A 469 21.44 -13.55 -4.25
N ALA A 470 22.23 -14.30 -3.48
CA ALA A 470 21.73 -15.04 -2.32
C ALA A 470 21.22 -14.11 -1.20
N ALA A 471 21.91 -12.99 -0.95
CA ALA A 471 21.45 -11.94 -0.04
C ALA A 471 20.17 -11.26 -0.57
N HIS A 472 20.09 -10.99 -1.87
CA HIS A 472 18.91 -10.40 -2.52
C HIS A 472 17.66 -11.30 -2.40
N GLU A 473 17.79 -12.61 -2.64
CA GLU A 473 16.65 -13.55 -2.45
C GLU A 473 16.24 -13.65 -0.97
N ARG A 474 17.19 -13.60 -0.02
CA ARG A 474 16.88 -13.50 1.41
C ARG A 474 16.09 -12.22 1.74
N HIS A 475 16.50 -11.08 1.17
CA HIS A 475 15.83 -9.79 1.33
C HIS A 475 14.41 -9.84 0.75
N LEU A 476 14.22 -10.39 -0.46
CA LEU A 476 12.92 -10.60 -1.09
C LEU A 476 11.98 -11.48 -0.25
N TYR A 477 12.50 -12.57 0.34
CA TYR A 477 11.73 -13.42 1.24
C TYR A 477 11.28 -12.69 2.50
N HIS A 478 12.19 -11.97 3.17
CA HIS A 478 11.86 -11.24 4.41
C HIS A 478 10.91 -10.07 4.16
N ARG A 479 11.00 -9.40 3.00
CA ARG A 479 9.98 -8.46 2.55
C ARG A 479 8.63 -9.14 2.37
N ARG A 480 8.56 -10.28 1.66
CA ARG A 480 7.31 -11.04 1.48
C ARG A 480 6.69 -11.46 2.83
N LEU A 481 7.50 -11.79 3.83
CA LEU A 481 7.02 -12.09 5.17
C LEU A 481 6.45 -10.85 5.88
N ALA A 482 7.18 -9.73 5.92
CA ALA A 482 6.68 -8.47 6.48
C ALA A 482 5.33 -8.08 5.85
N LEU A 483 5.28 -8.17 4.53
CA LEU A 483 4.12 -7.92 3.69
C LEU A 483 2.92 -8.85 3.95
N ASN A 484 3.10 -10.07 4.44
CA ASN A 484 1.95 -10.91 4.83
C ASN A 484 1.23 -10.36 6.08
N TYR A 485 1.98 -9.71 6.98
CA TYR A 485 1.45 -9.17 8.24
C TYR A 485 0.85 -7.79 8.06
N ILE A 486 1.50 -6.96 7.26
CA ILE A 486 0.98 -5.64 6.91
C ILE A 486 -0.34 -5.84 6.09
N ALA A 487 -0.35 -6.72 5.06
CA ALA A 487 -1.50 -7.05 4.20
C ALA A 487 -2.63 -7.92 4.80
N GLY A 488 -2.67 -8.10 6.12
CA GLY A 488 -3.65 -8.98 6.75
C GLY A 488 -5.12 -8.66 6.44
N ALA A 489 -5.99 -9.67 6.56
CA ALA A 489 -7.44 -9.47 6.47
C ALA A 489 -7.98 -8.73 7.70
N PRO A 490 -9.04 -7.90 7.55
CA PRO A 490 -9.77 -7.35 8.70
C PRO A 490 -10.14 -8.45 9.70
N VAL A 491 -9.98 -8.18 11.00
CA VAL A 491 -10.05 -9.21 12.06
C VAL A 491 -11.37 -9.96 12.06
N GLU A 492 -12.48 -9.30 11.74
CA GLU A 492 -13.82 -9.89 11.68
C GLU A 492 -13.96 -10.89 10.52
N ILE A 493 -13.41 -10.57 9.35
CA ILE A 493 -13.34 -11.49 8.20
C ILE A 493 -12.42 -12.66 8.54
N HIS A 494 -11.28 -12.39 9.17
CA HIS A 494 -10.30 -13.43 9.51
C HIS A 494 -10.85 -14.41 10.57
N ILE A 495 -11.60 -13.92 11.56
CA ILE A 495 -12.36 -14.74 12.53
C ILE A 495 -13.38 -15.63 11.81
N LEU A 496 -14.12 -15.11 10.82
CA LEU A 496 -15.06 -15.90 10.02
C LEU A 496 -14.35 -17.04 9.25
N ILE A 497 -13.30 -16.72 8.49
CA ILE A 497 -12.53 -17.70 7.70
C ILE A 497 -11.97 -18.81 8.60
N THR A 498 -11.32 -18.45 9.71
CA THR A 498 -10.69 -19.43 10.62
C THR A 498 -11.71 -20.29 11.39
N ARG A 499 -12.88 -19.75 11.76
CA ARG A 499 -13.99 -20.53 12.32
C ARG A 499 -14.55 -21.53 11.30
N LEU A 500 -14.69 -21.14 10.04
CA LEU A 500 -15.18 -22.03 8.97
C LEU A 500 -14.15 -23.12 8.60
N TYR A 501 -12.86 -22.81 8.69
CA TYR A 501 -11.78 -23.81 8.63
C TYR A 501 -11.87 -24.81 9.80
N ARG A 502 -12.04 -24.33 11.05
CA ARG A 502 -12.26 -25.19 12.24
C ARG A 502 -13.48 -26.11 12.13
N LEU A 503 -14.51 -25.71 11.38
CA LEU A 503 -15.70 -26.52 11.10
C LEU A 503 -15.53 -27.45 9.86
N GLY A 504 -14.43 -27.34 9.12
CA GLY A 504 -14.15 -28.11 7.91
C GLY A 504 -14.91 -27.66 6.67
N VAL A 505 -15.49 -26.45 6.67
CA VAL A 505 -16.15 -25.84 5.49
C VAL A 505 -15.09 -25.31 4.52
N ILE A 506 -14.05 -24.68 5.06
CA ILE A 506 -12.87 -24.22 4.32
C ILE A 506 -11.73 -25.22 4.55
N SER A 507 -11.03 -25.59 3.48
CA SER A 507 -9.78 -26.36 3.53
C SER A 507 -8.70 -25.71 2.65
N TRP A 508 -7.47 -26.22 2.73
CA TRP A 508 -6.36 -25.83 1.86
C TRP A 508 -5.73 -27.03 1.14
N VAL A 509 -5.08 -26.77 0.01
CA VAL A 509 -4.18 -27.70 -0.69
C VAL A 509 -3.05 -26.93 -1.40
N GLN A 510 -1.85 -27.49 -1.47
CA GLN A 510 -0.80 -26.95 -2.33
C GLN A 510 -1.12 -27.25 -3.80
N GLY A 511 -0.91 -26.27 -4.67
CA GLY A 511 -1.13 -26.41 -6.11
C GLY A 511 -1.16 -25.06 -6.83
N ALA A 512 -0.93 -25.06 -8.13
CA ALA A 512 -0.91 -23.87 -8.97
C ALA A 512 -2.01 -23.93 -10.05
N TYR A 513 -2.25 -22.82 -10.75
CA TYR A 513 -3.25 -22.79 -11.84
C TYR A 513 -2.84 -23.70 -13.01
N GLU A 514 -1.54 -23.88 -13.19
CA GLU A 514 -0.92 -24.72 -14.21
C GLU A 514 -1.10 -26.23 -13.93
N ASP A 515 -1.51 -26.60 -12.71
CA ASP A 515 -1.84 -27.98 -12.30
C ASP A 515 -3.33 -28.32 -12.52
N LEU A 516 -4.16 -27.37 -12.95
CA LEU A 516 -5.60 -27.55 -13.08
C LEU A 516 -5.99 -28.32 -14.35
N THR A 517 -6.96 -29.23 -14.19
CA THR A 517 -7.54 -30.01 -15.28
C THR A 517 -9.06 -29.95 -15.22
N TRP A 518 -9.74 -29.95 -16.38
CA TRP A 518 -11.20 -30.07 -16.50
C TRP A 518 -11.58 -31.44 -17.05
N SER A 519 -12.57 -32.07 -16.45
CA SER A 519 -13.15 -33.33 -16.92
C SER A 519 -14.54 -33.09 -17.50
N GLU A 520 -14.69 -33.31 -18.81
CA GLU A 520 -15.99 -33.19 -19.51
C GLU A 520 -17.02 -34.23 -19.04
N GLU A 521 -16.55 -35.44 -18.73
CA GLU A 521 -17.37 -36.57 -18.29
C GLU A 521 -17.95 -36.31 -16.89
N ALA A 522 -17.10 -35.86 -15.96
CA ALA A 522 -17.53 -35.54 -14.59
C ALA A 522 -18.13 -34.13 -14.44
N LYS A 523 -17.88 -33.24 -15.41
CA LYS A 523 -18.10 -31.78 -15.33
C LYS A 523 -17.50 -31.17 -14.06
N GLN A 524 -16.24 -31.49 -13.82
CA GLN A 524 -15.51 -31.09 -12.61
C GLN A 524 -14.08 -30.67 -12.92
N PHE A 525 -13.61 -29.69 -12.14
CA PHE A 525 -12.20 -29.34 -12.02
C PHE A 525 -11.47 -30.38 -11.18
N ASN A 526 -10.18 -30.59 -11.47
CA ASN A 526 -9.30 -31.48 -10.72
C ASN A 526 -7.93 -30.82 -10.50
N LEU A 527 -7.51 -30.78 -9.23
CA LEU A 527 -6.20 -30.29 -8.77
C LEU A 527 -5.55 -31.37 -7.89
N HIS A 528 -4.47 -31.99 -8.37
CA HIS A 528 -3.74 -33.06 -7.66
C HIS A 528 -4.63 -34.17 -7.08
N GLY A 529 -5.71 -34.53 -7.78
CA GLY A 529 -6.69 -35.55 -7.39
C GLY A 529 -7.87 -35.02 -6.57
N ARG A 530 -7.83 -33.77 -6.08
CA ARG A 530 -9.01 -33.11 -5.49
C ARG A 530 -9.94 -32.62 -6.60
N ARG A 531 -11.18 -33.12 -6.60
CA ARG A 531 -12.22 -32.69 -7.54
C ARG A 531 -13.11 -31.60 -6.93
N ALA A 532 -13.59 -30.69 -7.78
CA ALA A 532 -14.56 -29.66 -7.42
C ALA A 532 -15.52 -29.35 -8.58
N ASP A 533 -16.76 -28.99 -8.26
CA ASP A 533 -17.76 -28.56 -9.23
C ASP A 533 -17.48 -27.15 -9.76
N GLY A 534 -16.98 -26.26 -8.89
CA GLY A 534 -16.63 -24.88 -9.24
C GLY A 534 -15.13 -24.59 -9.14
N LEU A 535 -14.65 -23.70 -10.00
CA LEU A 535 -13.38 -23.00 -9.88
C LEU A 535 -13.62 -21.48 -9.85
N ILE A 536 -13.00 -20.80 -8.89
CA ILE A 536 -12.81 -19.35 -8.91
C ILE A 536 -11.30 -19.11 -9.05
N ALA A 537 -10.92 -18.39 -10.10
CA ALA A 537 -9.54 -18.05 -10.43
C ALA A 537 -9.37 -16.53 -10.43
N PRO A 538 -9.17 -15.89 -9.26
CA PRO A 538 -9.00 -14.45 -9.17
C PRO A 538 -7.83 -13.97 -10.05
N ARG A 539 -8.08 -12.90 -10.81
CA ARG A 539 -7.13 -12.28 -11.73
C ARG A 539 -5.81 -11.94 -11.03
N ARG A 540 -4.68 -12.25 -11.67
CA ARG A 540 -3.34 -11.93 -11.16
C ARG A 540 -2.95 -10.51 -11.53
N LEU A 541 -2.17 -9.84 -10.67
CA LEU A 541 -1.53 -8.57 -11.01
C LEU A 541 -0.23 -8.88 -11.76
N THR A 542 0.08 -8.17 -12.86
CA THR A 542 1.32 -8.41 -13.62
C THR A 542 1.77 -7.17 -14.39
N ALA A 543 3.09 -6.99 -14.50
CA ALA A 543 3.69 -5.95 -15.34
C ALA A 543 3.49 -6.24 -16.84
N GLN A 544 3.31 -7.51 -17.21
CA GLN A 544 3.11 -7.96 -18.60
C GLN A 544 1.82 -7.39 -19.22
N SER A 545 0.82 -7.00 -18.40
CA SER A 545 -0.43 -6.39 -18.87
C SER A 545 -0.42 -4.86 -18.89
N ASP A 546 0.61 -4.20 -18.35
CA ASP A 546 0.82 -2.75 -18.42
C ASP A 546 1.49 -2.38 -19.77
N LYS A 547 0.78 -2.66 -20.87
CA LYS A 547 1.28 -2.50 -22.26
C LYS A 547 1.90 -1.12 -22.51
N LEU A 548 1.25 -0.06 -22.01
CA LEU A 548 1.75 1.31 -22.12
C LEU A 548 3.05 1.51 -21.32
N GLY A 549 3.14 0.93 -20.11
CA GLY A 549 4.39 0.90 -19.34
C GLY A 549 5.52 0.21 -20.08
N LEU A 550 5.25 -0.94 -20.72
CA LEU A 550 6.23 -1.62 -21.55
C LEU A 550 6.72 -0.74 -22.71
N LYS A 551 5.81 -0.02 -23.40
CA LYS A 551 6.16 0.90 -24.50
C LYS A 551 7.00 2.10 -24.07
N ILE A 552 6.71 2.66 -22.89
CA ILE A 552 7.55 3.71 -22.27
C ILE A 552 8.93 3.14 -21.94
N LEU A 553 9.00 1.97 -21.29
CA LEU A 553 10.25 1.33 -20.87
C LEU A 553 11.04 0.67 -22.02
N GLU A 554 10.49 0.55 -23.22
CA GLU A 554 11.24 0.23 -24.45
C GLU A 554 12.06 1.43 -24.95
N GLN A 555 11.51 2.65 -24.84
CA GLN A 555 12.12 3.88 -25.34
C GLN A 555 12.99 4.60 -24.29
N ALA A 556 12.65 4.47 -23.01
CA ALA A 556 13.34 5.10 -21.87
C ALA A 556 14.63 4.38 -21.42
N ARG A 557 15.36 3.73 -22.34
CA ARG A 557 16.52 2.88 -22.03
C ARG A 557 17.83 3.63 -22.16
N THR A 558 18.75 3.33 -21.25
CA THR A 558 20.17 3.72 -21.39
C THR A 558 20.85 2.94 -22.52
N SER A 559 22.07 3.33 -22.90
CA SER A 559 22.93 2.57 -23.81
C SER A 559 23.29 1.16 -23.32
N ALA A 560 23.04 0.83 -22.04
CA ALA A 560 23.17 -0.52 -21.50
C ALA A 560 21.90 -1.37 -21.66
N GLY A 561 20.81 -0.81 -22.20
CA GLY A 561 19.52 -1.49 -22.42
C GLY A 561 18.57 -1.48 -21.21
N GLU A 562 18.97 -0.91 -20.08
CA GLU A 562 18.18 -0.81 -18.85
C GLU A 562 17.59 0.61 -18.69
N PRO A 563 16.29 0.75 -18.32
CA PRO A 563 15.69 2.04 -17.99
C PRO A 563 16.09 2.52 -16.58
N VAL A 564 16.24 3.83 -16.41
CA VAL A 564 16.69 4.46 -15.14
C VAL A 564 15.67 5.49 -14.66
N TRP A 565 15.04 5.20 -13.53
CA TRP A 565 14.15 6.11 -12.82
C TRP A 565 14.96 7.22 -12.14
N ASN A 566 14.51 8.46 -12.31
CA ASN A 566 15.05 9.66 -11.69
C ASN A 566 14.01 10.22 -10.68
N LYS A 567 14.42 11.21 -9.88
CA LYS A 567 13.54 11.91 -8.92
C LYS A 567 12.22 12.35 -9.59
N GLY A 568 11.10 12.17 -8.91
CA GLY A 568 9.76 12.46 -9.44
C GLY A 568 9.22 11.41 -10.41
N ARG A 569 9.78 10.19 -10.42
CA ARG A 569 9.44 9.10 -11.37
C ARG A 569 9.69 9.48 -12.83
N LEU A 570 10.63 10.38 -13.04
CA LEU A 570 11.02 10.83 -14.37
C LEU A 570 11.95 9.80 -15.02
N LEU A 571 11.87 9.70 -16.33
CA LEU A 571 12.66 8.77 -17.14
C LEU A 571 13.44 9.56 -18.20
N LYS A 572 14.50 8.95 -18.74
CA LYS A 572 15.34 9.55 -19.79
C LYS A 572 15.35 8.70 -21.05
N ASN A 573 15.41 9.34 -22.21
CA ASN A 573 15.67 8.68 -23.49
C ASN A 573 17.15 8.23 -23.58
N THR A 574 17.51 7.55 -24.67
CA THR A 574 18.89 7.12 -24.97
C THR A 574 19.91 8.26 -25.05
N ASN A 575 19.46 9.50 -25.29
CA ASN A 575 20.30 10.70 -25.36
C ASN A 575 20.52 11.36 -23.98
N GLY A 576 19.86 10.87 -22.93
CA GLY A 576 19.91 11.42 -21.57
C GLY A 576 18.90 12.55 -21.30
N GLU A 577 18.00 12.83 -22.23
CA GLU A 577 16.97 13.86 -22.12
C GLU A 577 15.73 13.32 -21.41
N TYR A 578 15.11 14.12 -20.54
CA TYR A 578 13.91 13.70 -19.82
C TYR A 578 12.70 13.59 -20.76
N ILE A 579 12.05 12.43 -20.78
CA ILE A 579 10.76 12.27 -21.46
C ILE A 579 9.66 12.92 -20.63
N HIS A 580 8.71 13.60 -21.28
CA HIS A 580 7.57 14.26 -20.66
C HIS A 580 6.49 13.25 -20.23
N VAL A 581 6.88 12.32 -19.37
CA VAL A 581 6.04 11.24 -18.83
C VAL A 581 6.26 11.11 -17.32
N PHE A 582 5.17 11.13 -16.54
CA PHE A 582 5.17 10.73 -15.13
C PHE A 582 4.72 9.26 -15.02
N GLU A 583 5.62 8.36 -14.64
CA GLU A 583 5.36 6.91 -14.54
C GLU A 583 4.69 6.55 -13.19
N LEU A 584 3.36 6.46 -13.20
CA LEU A 584 2.50 6.23 -12.02
C LEU A 584 1.71 4.91 -12.12
N GLY A 585 2.04 4.08 -13.12
CA GLY A 585 1.47 2.77 -13.35
C GLY A 585 2.18 1.68 -12.55
N PHE A 586 2.21 0.46 -13.08
CA PHE A 586 2.61 -0.70 -12.30
C PHE A 586 4.08 -0.65 -11.87
N THR A 587 4.99 -0.20 -12.73
CA THR A 587 6.45 -0.15 -12.52
C THR A 587 6.96 1.20 -11.99
N GLY A 588 6.18 1.87 -11.14
CA GLY A 588 6.40 3.27 -10.73
C GLY A 588 7.80 3.64 -10.24
N HIS A 589 8.50 2.71 -9.58
CA HIS A 589 9.90 2.82 -9.12
C HIS A 589 10.72 1.56 -9.48
N GLY A 590 10.68 1.15 -10.75
CA GLY A 590 11.53 0.06 -11.26
C GLY A 590 10.79 -1.17 -11.75
N THR A 591 11.48 -1.99 -12.55
CA THR A 591 10.92 -3.22 -13.18
C THR A 591 10.52 -4.31 -12.19
N ARG A 592 11.09 -4.30 -10.97
CA ARG A 592 10.88 -5.31 -9.92
C ARG A 592 9.99 -4.83 -8.76
N TRP A 593 9.58 -3.57 -8.78
CA TRP A 593 8.76 -2.97 -7.73
C TRP A 593 7.40 -2.59 -8.30
N PHE A 594 6.34 -3.05 -7.64
CA PHE A 594 4.98 -2.86 -8.11
C PHE A 594 4.29 -1.79 -7.25
N ASP A 595 4.02 -0.62 -7.85
CA ASP A 595 3.27 0.48 -7.20
C ASP A 595 1.76 0.22 -7.24
N THR A 596 1.37 -0.96 -6.75
CA THR A 596 -0.02 -1.42 -6.71
C THR A 596 -0.87 -0.39 -6.01
N ASN A 597 -1.99 -0.01 -6.64
CA ASN A 597 -2.74 1.21 -6.35
C ASN A 597 -3.59 1.11 -5.07
N ALA A 598 -2.94 0.97 -3.92
CA ALA A 598 -3.53 1.23 -2.63
C ALA A 598 -4.00 2.70 -2.57
N ASN A 599 -5.24 2.91 -2.14
CA ASN A 599 -5.84 4.25 -2.15
C ASN A 599 -5.08 5.23 -1.25
N GLU A 600 -4.62 4.76 -0.08
CA GLU A 600 -3.79 5.52 0.87
C GLU A 600 -2.49 6.02 0.20
N GLY A 601 -1.92 5.24 -0.73
CA GLY A 601 -0.73 5.61 -1.51
C GLY A 601 -1.00 6.54 -2.70
N ALA A 602 -2.26 6.76 -3.05
CA ALA A 602 -2.66 7.84 -3.95
C ALA A 602 -2.79 9.16 -3.17
N TYR A 603 -3.35 9.14 -1.95
CA TYR A 603 -3.57 10.35 -1.14
C TYR A 603 -2.28 11.06 -0.73
N GLN A 604 -1.18 10.32 -0.53
CA GLN A 604 0.15 10.89 -0.30
C GLN A 604 0.83 11.39 -1.59
N LEU A 605 0.69 10.64 -2.70
CA LEU A 605 1.43 10.90 -3.94
C LEU A 605 0.79 11.95 -4.85
N MET A 606 -0.55 11.99 -4.95
CA MET A 606 -1.23 12.91 -5.87
C MET A 606 -1.05 14.40 -5.55
N PRO A 607 -0.94 14.85 -4.29
CA PRO A 607 -0.53 16.23 -3.99
C PRO A 607 0.81 16.64 -4.64
N ILE A 608 1.82 15.75 -4.58
CA ILE A 608 3.14 15.96 -5.18
C ILE A 608 3.02 16.04 -6.71
N ILE A 609 2.39 15.04 -7.34
CA ILE A 609 2.22 14.95 -8.79
C ILE A 609 1.40 16.13 -9.35
N THR A 610 0.36 16.57 -8.63
CA THR A 610 -0.46 17.73 -9.03
C THR A 610 0.36 19.01 -9.01
N ASN A 611 1.17 19.20 -7.97
CA ASN A 611 2.07 20.35 -7.87
C ASN A 611 3.16 20.34 -8.95
N MET A 612 3.74 19.17 -9.24
CA MET A 612 4.67 19.02 -10.38
C MET A 612 4.00 19.43 -11.69
N ALA A 613 2.82 18.88 -12.01
CA ALA A 613 2.10 19.19 -13.25
C ALA A 613 1.76 20.68 -13.37
N MET A 614 1.24 21.30 -12.30
CA MET A 614 0.90 22.73 -12.27
C MET A 614 2.11 23.64 -12.50
N ILE A 615 3.28 23.27 -11.98
CA ILE A 615 4.55 23.98 -12.19
C ILE A 615 5.01 23.81 -13.65
N ILE A 616 5.04 22.58 -14.16
CA ILE A 616 5.43 22.26 -15.55
C ILE A 616 4.53 22.98 -16.58
N GLU A 617 3.22 22.97 -16.39
CA GLU A 617 2.31 23.75 -17.26
C GLU A 617 2.60 25.25 -17.22
N SER A 618 2.92 25.80 -16.05
CA SER A 618 3.27 27.22 -15.92
C SER A 618 4.62 27.56 -16.57
N MET A 619 5.58 26.64 -16.55
CA MET A 619 6.85 26.78 -17.26
C MET A 619 6.64 26.75 -18.79
N ILE A 620 5.85 25.80 -19.29
CA ILE A 620 5.53 25.66 -20.72
C ILE A 620 4.71 26.86 -21.22
N SER A 621 3.72 27.33 -20.44
CA SER A 621 2.92 28.51 -20.79
C SER A 621 3.77 29.77 -20.94
N LYS A 622 4.89 29.86 -20.20
CA LYS A 622 5.89 30.94 -20.26
C LYS A 622 6.96 30.75 -21.33
N GLY A 623 7.04 29.58 -21.98
CA GLY A 623 8.01 29.28 -23.03
C GLY A 623 9.36 28.77 -22.54
N ILE A 624 9.42 28.12 -21.37
CA ILE A 624 10.61 27.38 -20.92
C ILE A 624 10.70 26.06 -21.72
N GLU A 625 11.79 25.88 -22.47
CA GLU A 625 11.96 24.75 -23.40
C GLU A 625 12.18 23.39 -22.70
N LYS A 626 12.81 23.39 -21.52
CA LYS A 626 13.16 22.16 -20.77
C LYS A 626 12.58 22.19 -19.35
N PRO A 627 11.25 22.13 -19.19
CA PRO A 627 10.59 22.36 -17.91
C PRO A 627 10.90 21.28 -16.87
N LEU A 628 11.15 20.02 -17.28
CA LEU A 628 11.57 18.95 -16.37
C LEU A 628 12.99 19.15 -15.83
N ASN A 629 13.90 19.76 -16.60
CA ASN A 629 15.23 20.15 -16.10
C ASN A 629 15.09 21.25 -15.05
N GLU A 630 14.34 22.32 -15.36
CA GLU A 630 14.09 23.44 -14.45
C GLU A 630 13.42 22.98 -13.13
N LEU A 631 12.45 22.06 -13.19
CA LEU A 631 11.83 21.47 -12.00
C LEU A 631 12.86 20.77 -11.08
N LEU A 632 13.86 20.12 -11.66
CA LEU A 632 14.93 19.44 -10.91
C LEU A 632 15.98 20.42 -10.40
N GLU A 633 16.36 21.44 -11.18
CA GLU A 633 17.25 22.52 -10.72
C GLU A 633 16.62 23.31 -9.55
N LEU A 634 15.29 23.47 -9.54
CA LEU A 634 14.54 24.01 -8.40
C LEU A 634 14.49 23.05 -7.20
N HIS A 635 14.46 21.73 -7.43
CA HIS A 635 14.53 20.73 -6.34
C HIS A 635 15.92 20.71 -5.69
N ASP A 636 16.98 20.67 -6.50
CA ASP A 636 18.37 20.76 -6.04
C ASP A 636 18.62 22.07 -5.25
N ALA A 637 17.92 23.14 -5.60
CA ALA A 637 17.97 24.43 -4.89
C ALA A 637 17.21 24.47 -3.55
N VAL A 638 16.41 23.45 -3.20
CA VAL A 638 15.76 23.28 -1.88
C VAL A 638 16.29 22.11 -1.06
N LEU A 639 17.23 21.32 -1.59
CA LEU A 639 17.90 20.28 -0.84
C LEU A 639 18.72 20.87 0.33
N PRO A 640 18.83 20.16 1.47
CA PRO A 640 19.78 20.51 2.51
C PRO A 640 21.20 20.36 2.01
N LYS A 641 22.16 21.07 2.62
CA LYS A 641 23.57 20.85 2.32
C LYS A 641 24.06 19.51 2.85
N ASP A 642 25.12 19.00 2.23
CA ASP A 642 25.85 17.83 2.73
C ASP A 642 26.25 17.98 4.20
N GLU A 643 26.68 19.16 4.67
CA GLU A 643 27.03 19.33 6.09
C GLU A 643 25.81 19.22 7.01
N GLU A 644 24.68 19.80 6.62
CA GLU A 644 23.43 19.82 7.39
C GLU A 644 22.80 18.41 7.46
N PHE A 645 22.85 17.66 6.35
CA PHE A 645 22.48 16.25 6.30
C PHE A 645 23.41 15.37 7.16
N ASN A 646 24.73 15.51 6.98
CA ASN A 646 25.71 14.69 7.68
C ASN A 646 25.72 14.96 9.18
N GLU A 647 25.41 16.18 9.64
CA GLU A 647 25.24 16.46 11.07
C GLU A 647 24.09 15.63 11.66
N GLN A 648 22.90 15.66 11.04
CA GLN A 648 21.75 14.86 11.48
C GLN A 648 22.03 13.35 11.43
N ALA A 649 22.64 12.86 10.35
CA ALA A 649 23.02 11.45 10.20
C ALA A 649 24.03 11.00 11.26
N ASN A 650 24.99 11.85 11.65
CA ASN A 650 25.97 11.54 12.70
C ASN A 650 25.37 11.49 14.12
N GLN A 651 24.33 12.29 14.42
CA GLN A 651 23.63 12.23 15.71
C GLN A 651 23.01 10.85 15.98
N LEU A 652 22.67 10.08 14.93
CA LEU A 652 22.11 8.73 15.05
C LEU A 652 23.14 7.63 15.35
N LYS A 653 24.44 7.96 15.43
CA LYS A 653 25.52 7.00 15.73
C LYS A 653 25.38 6.28 17.07
N GLU A 654 24.91 6.98 18.10
CA GLU A 654 24.68 6.38 19.43
C GLU A 654 23.36 5.59 19.49
N PRO A 655 22.22 6.07 18.95
CA PRO A 655 21.05 5.24 18.68
C PRO A 655 21.36 3.92 17.95
N HIS A 656 22.18 3.97 16.89
CA HIS A 656 22.60 2.77 16.15
C HIS A 656 23.44 1.82 17.01
N ARG A 657 24.39 2.37 17.77
CA ARG A 657 25.24 1.62 18.72
C ARG A 657 24.41 0.89 19.77
N ASN A 658 23.44 1.60 20.33
CA ASN A 658 22.53 1.15 21.37
C ASN A 658 21.60 0.02 20.85
N LEU A 659 21.12 0.15 19.60
CA LEU A 659 20.30 -0.85 18.91
C LEU A 659 21.08 -2.11 18.51
N THR A 660 22.24 -1.97 17.87
CA THR A 660 23.04 -3.15 17.48
C THR A 660 23.47 -3.94 18.72
N HIS A 661 23.77 -3.26 19.83
CA HIS A 661 23.97 -3.91 21.12
C HIS A 661 22.71 -4.61 21.64
N LEU A 662 21.50 -4.08 21.43
CA LEU A 662 20.24 -4.74 21.80
C LEU A 662 20.05 -6.04 21.02
N ILE A 663 20.30 -6.03 19.70
CA ILE A 663 20.15 -7.21 18.83
C ILE A 663 21.14 -8.30 19.22
N LEU A 664 22.43 -7.97 19.36
CA LEU A 664 23.46 -8.93 19.79
C LEU A 664 23.18 -9.47 21.20
N TYR A 665 22.71 -8.62 22.13
CA TYR A 665 22.29 -9.03 23.46
C TYR A 665 21.09 -9.99 23.42
N ALA A 666 20.08 -9.73 22.59
CA ALA A 666 18.95 -10.63 22.43
C ALA A 666 19.38 -12.03 21.95
N ARG A 667 20.26 -12.10 20.93
CA ARG A 667 20.87 -13.35 20.46
C ARG A 667 21.62 -14.11 21.57
N LEU A 668 22.35 -13.39 22.43
CA LEU A 668 23.03 -13.97 23.60
C LEU A 668 22.04 -14.49 24.66
N ILE A 669 21.03 -13.69 25.01
CA ILE A 669 20.00 -14.03 25.99
C ILE A 669 19.19 -15.26 25.55
N GLU A 670 18.85 -15.36 24.27
CA GLU A 670 18.18 -16.54 23.71
C GLU A 670 19.05 -17.81 23.90
N LYS A 671 20.31 -17.78 23.46
CA LYS A 671 21.26 -18.91 23.59
C LYS A 671 21.52 -19.33 25.04
N VAL A 672 21.54 -18.39 25.98
CA VAL A 672 21.92 -18.65 27.39
C VAL A 672 20.72 -18.97 28.29
N TYR A 673 19.58 -18.32 28.08
CA TYR A 673 18.43 -18.36 28.99
C TYR A 673 17.14 -18.91 28.37
N GLY A 674 17.04 -19.00 27.05
CA GLY A 674 15.93 -19.57 26.30
C GLY A 674 14.55 -19.14 26.82
N LYS A 675 13.81 -20.05 27.47
CA LYS A 675 12.47 -19.79 28.06
C LYS A 675 12.42 -18.66 29.12
N ARG A 676 13.55 -18.06 29.53
CA ARG A 676 13.63 -16.85 30.37
C ARG A 676 13.97 -15.57 29.57
N PHE A 677 13.94 -15.60 28.23
CA PHE A 677 14.23 -14.48 27.34
C PHE A 677 13.57 -13.17 27.76
N ALA A 678 12.24 -13.13 27.81
CA ALA A 678 11.46 -11.93 28.19
C ALA A 678 11.70 -11.43 29.62
N GLU A 679 12.21 -12.27 30.53
CA GLU A 679 12.62 -11.83 31.87
C GLU A 679 13.92 -11.04 31.82
N ARG A 680 14.90 -11.53 31.05
CA ARG A 680 16.21 -10.91 30.92
C ARG A 680 16.19 -9.67 30.02
N MET A 681 15.42 -9.68 28.92
CA MET A 681 15.21 -8.47 28.10
C MET A 681 14.64 -7.30 28.94
N ARG A 682 13.71 -7.57 29.87
CA ARG A 682 13.19 -6.55 30.80
C ARG A 682 14.17 -6.12 31.90
N GLN A 683 15.27 -6.83 32.09
CA GLN A 683 16.39 -6.41 32.93
C GLN A 683 17.37 -5.57 32.09
N GLY A 684 17.67 -5.96 30.85
CA GLY A 684 18.54 -5.27 29.91
C GLY A 684 17.89 -4.14 29.09
N LYS A 685 17.09 -3.25 29.72
CA LYS A 685 16.42 -2.14 29.03
C LYS A 685 17.38 -1.11 28.45
N THR A 686 18.31 -0.61 29.26
CA THR A 686 19.36 0.34 28.82
C THR A 686 20.65 -0.38 28.44
N PHE A 687 21.58 0.33 27.82
CA PHE A 687 22.91 -0.19 27.48
C PHE A 687 23.65 -0.73 28.72
N GLU A 688 23.73 0.07 29.78
CA GLU A 688 24.41 -0.26 31.04
C GLU A 688 23.71 -1.40 31.78
N ALA A 689 22.40 -1.56 31.60
CA ALA A 689 21.64 -2.65 32.15
C ALA A 689 21.88 -3.97 31.40
N ARG A 690 22.10 -3.92 30.06
CA ARG A 690 22.55 -5.08 29.28
C ARG A 690 23.95 -5.52 29.70
N GLU A 691 24.89 -4.58 29.81
CA GLU A 691 26.27 -4.86 30.24
C GLU A 691 26.33 -5.55 31.61
N LYS A 692 25.56 -5.06 32.59
CA LYS A 692 25.43 -5.72 33.91
C LYS A 692 24.93 -7.16 33.80
N VAL A 693 23.99 -7.44 32.89
CA VAL A 693 23.51 -8.81 32.66
C VAL A 693 24.55 -9.64 31.89
N ILE A 694 25.33 -9.07 30.98
CA ILE A 694 26.43 -9.75 30.26
C ILE A 694 27.54 -10.15 31.23
N SER A 695 27.94 -9.29 32.17
CA SER A 695 28.91 -9.66 33.22
C SER A 695 28.41 -10.86 34.05
N LEU A 696 27.13 -10.87 34.45
CA LEU A 696 26.51 -12.00 35.16
C LEU A 696 26.33 -13.27 34.30
N ILE A 697 26.57 -13.21 32.98
CA ILE A 697 26.65 -14.37 32.09
C ILE A 697 28.10 -14.87 32.01
N ALA A 698 29.09 -13.99 32.05
CA ALA A 698 30.52 -14.35 32.07
C ALA A 698 30.88 -15.24 33.27
N ASP A 699 30.27 -14.98 34.43
CA ASP A 699 30.41 -15.80 35.65
C ASP A 699 29.84 -17.23 35.55
N ILE A 700 29.20 -17.62 34.43
CA ILE A 700 28.59 -18.95 34.26
C ILE A 700 29.63 -19.91 33.62
N PRO A 701 30.16 -20.91 34.35
CA PRO A 701 31.22 -21.80 33.86
C PRO A 701 30.65 -22.94 32.99
N LYS A 702 30.03 -22.61 31.86
CA LYS A 702 29.45 -23.57 30.90
C LYS A 702 30.01 -23.33 29.50
N PRO A 703 30.62 -24.33 28.82
CA PRO A 703 31.25 -24.14 27.51
C PRO A 703 30.32 -23.52 26.45
N ALA A 704 29.04 -23.90 26.41
CA ALA A 704 28.06 -23.32 25.48
C ALA A 704 27.75 -21.83 25.76
N VAL A 705 27.79 -21.41 27.04
CA VAL A 705 27.59 -20.00 27.43
C VAL A 705 28.83 -19.18 27.06
N GLN A 706 30.02 -19.70 27.35
CA GLN A 706 31.28 -19.06 26.98
C GLN A 706 31.44 -18.97 25.44
N LYS A 707 30.95 -19.96 24.67
CA LYS A 707 30.85 -19.85 23.21
C LYS A 707 29.91 -18.73 22.78
N ALA A 708 28.72 -18.61 23.37
CA ALA A 708 27.77 -17.55 23.05
C ALA A 708 28.31 -16.15 23.40
N LEU A 709 29.09 -16.03 24.49
CA LEU A 709 29.82 -14.79 24.84
C LEU A 709 30.91 -14.45 23.83
N MET A 710 31.74 -15.41 23.42
CA MET A 710 32.76 -15.18 22.38
C MET A 710 32.14 -14.79 21.03
N GLU A 711 30.98 -15.34 20.69
CA GLU A 711 30.20 -14.91 19.51
C GLU A 711 29.69 -13.47 19.66
N PHE A 712 29.11 -13.12 20.82
CA PHE A 712 28.69 -11.75 21.14
C PHE A 712 29.86 -10.76 21.07
N GLU A 713 30.98 -11.05 21.71
CA GLU A 713 32.17 -10.19 21.72
C GLU A 713 32.78 -10.01 20.33
N ARG A 714 32.86 -11.08 19.53
CA ARG A 714 33.33 -11.00 18.14
C ARG A 714 32.44 -10.05 17.33
N ASP A 715 31.13 -10.26 17.39
CA ASP A 715 30.17 -9.49 16.60
C ASP A 715 30.10 -8.02 17.08
N TRP A 716 30.24 -7.79 18.39
CA TRP A 716 30.27 -6.44 18.98
C TRP A 716 31.56 -5.68 18.69
N ARG A 717 32.73 -6.36 18.67
CA ARG A 717 34.00 -5.77 18.20
C ARG A 717 33.96 -5.44 16.70
N GLY A 718 33.07 -6.08 15.93
CA GLY A 718 32.77 -5.77 14.54
C GLY A 718 31.79 -4.61 14.34
N TYR A 719 31.32 -3.95 15.40
CA TYR A 719 30.38 -2.84 15.30
C TYR A 719 30.92 -1.67 14.46
N LYS A 720 30.17 -1.30 13.41
CA LYS A 720 30.35 -0.10 12.61
C LYS A 720 28.99 0.60 12.50
N TYR A 721 28.99 1.93 12.56
CA TYR A 721 27.93 2.74 11.95
C TYR A 721 28.51 3.41 10.72
N ASP A 722 27.84 3.27 9.60
CA ASP A 722 28.28 3.73 8.29
C ASP A 722 27.07 4.27 7.54
N PRO A 723 26.68 5.53 7.80
CA PRO A 723 25.50 6.08 7.16
C PRO A 723 25.70 6.23 5.65
N ILE A 724 24.61 6.13 4.91
CA ILE A 724 24.51 6.67 3.56
C ILE A 724 24.69 8.19 3.58
N ASP A 725 25.27 8.71 2.50
CA ASP A 725 25.45 10.13 2.24
C ASP A 725 24.17 10.75 1.64
N ALA A 726 24.11 12.09 1.57
CA ALA A 726 22.95 12.83 1.08
C ALA A 726 22.57 12.43 -0.36
N GLN A 727 23.56 12.24 -1.23
CA GLN A 727 23.35 11.76 -2.60
C GLN A 727 22.68 10.38 -2.61
N LYS A 728 23.25 9.37 -1.93
CA LYS A 728 22.66 8.02 -1.88
C LYS A 728 21.27 8.01 -1.23
N PHE A 729 20.98 8.89 -0.27
CA PHE A 729 19.65 9.03 0.32
C PHE A 729 18.61 9.65 -0.64
N GLU A 730 19.00 10.65 -1.43
CA GLU A 730 18.11 11.23 -2.45
C GLU A 730 17.95 10.31 -3.68
N GLU A 731 18.97 9.53 -4.05
CA GLU A 731 18.85 8.40 -5.00
C GLU A 731 17.85 7.34 -4.49
N MET A 732 17.95 6.97 -3.21
CA MET A 732 17.05 5.99 -2.59
C MET A 732 15.60 6.50 -2.46
N THR A 733 15.35 7.80 -2.51
CA THR A 733 14.00 8.38 -2.36
C THR A 733 13.46 8.88 -3.72
N PRO A 734 12.89 8.01 -4.58
CA PRO A 734 12.52 8.36 -5.96
C PRO A 734 11.36 9.35 -6.09
N ASP A 735 10.53 9.52 -5.05
CA ASP A 735 9.51 10.58 -4.97
C ASP A 735 10.10 11.85 -4.32
N PHE A 736 9.67 13.04 -4.77
CA PHE A 736 9.82 14.25 -3.95
C PHE A 736 9.02 14.10 -2.64
N SER A 737 9.43 14.78 -1.57
CA SER A 737 8.59 14.90 -0.37
C SER A 737 7.61 16.08 -0.49
N PRO A 738 6.54 16.15 0.30
CA PRO A 738 5.65 17.31 0.33
C PRO A 738 6.37 18.61 0.73
N GLU A 739 7.33 18.57 1.66
CA GLU A 739 8.14 19.74 2.04
C GLU A 739 8.95 20.26 0.85
N HIS A 740 9.64 19.36 0.13
CA HIS A 740 10.42 19.71 -1.06
C HIS A 740 9.52 20.36 -2.11
N MET A 741 8.34 19.78 -2.40
CA MET A 741 7.41 20.34 -3.38
C MET A 741 6.82 21.69 -2.95
N GLN A 742 6.51 21.89 -1.67
CA GLN A 742 6.06 23.19 -1.16
C GLN A 742 7.15 24.25 -1.26
N ALA A 743 8.40 23.90 -0.96
CA ALA A 743 9.54 24.81 -1.11
C ALA A 743 9.78 25.19 -2.58
N VAL A 744 9.81 24.20 -3.49
CA VAL A 744 9.90 24.41 -4.96
C VAL A 744 8.77 25.31 -5.46
N LYS A 745 7.52 25.04 -5.06
CA LYS A 745 6.35 25.87 -5.40
C LYS A 745 6.48 27.31 -4.92
N LYS A 746 7.03 27.52 -3.72
CA LYS A 746 7.26 28.85 -3.12
C LYS A 746 8.39 29.61 -3.85
N LEU A 747 9.48 28.92 -4.24
CA LEU A 747 10.51 29.50 -5.11
C LEU A 747 9.95 29.93 -6.47
N TRP A 748 9.28 29.01 -7.18
CA TRP A 748 8.67 29.27 -8.48
C TRP A 748 7.67 30.44 -8.44
N SER A 749 6.78 30.46 -7.45
CA SER A 749 5.82 31.56 -7.26
C SER A 749 6.52 32.90 -7.01
N GLY A 750 7.60 32.90 -6.21
CA GLY A 750 8.43 34.07 -5.96
C GLY A 750 9.11 34.60 -7.22
N MET A 751 9.65 33.72 -8.07
CA MET A 751 10.24 34.07 -9.38
C MET A 751 9.19 34.67 -10.32
N VAL A 752 8.03 34.02 -10.43
CA VAL A 752 6.93 34.40 -11.34
C VAL A 752 6.28 35.75 -10.98
N SER A 753 6.38 36.19 -9.71
CA SER A 753 5.81 37.45 -9.24
C SER A 753 6.56 38.73 -9.66
N ARG A 754 7.77 38.62 -10.24
CA ARG A 754 8.60 39.77 -10.64
C ARG A 754 8.16 40.36 -11.98
N LYS A 755 8.50 41.63 -12.25
CA LYS A 755 8.03 42.33 -13.46
C LYS A 755 8.85 41.94 -14.68
N PRO A 756 8.25 41.83 -15.89
CA PRO A 756 8.99 41.62 -17.14
C PRO A 756 9.99 42.71 -17.53
N SER A 757 10.00 43.86 -16.82
CA SER A 757 11.01 44.92 -16.96
C SER A 757 12.37 44.52 -16.38
N ASP A 758 12.38 43.55 -15.46
CA ASP A 758 13.55 43.19 -14.68
C ASP A 758 14.31 42.12 -15.48
N SER A 759 15.21 42.59 -16.35
CA SER A 759 15.93 41.79 -17.34
C SER A 759 16.49 40.48 -16.76
N TYR A 760 16.34 39.38 -17.49
CA TYR A 760 16.79 38.02 -17.12
C TYR A 760 18.25 37.98 -16.61
N VAL A 761 18.40 38.09 -15.30
CA VAL A 761 19.66 37.86 -14.57
C VAL A 761 19.32 37.00 -13.36
N TRP A 762 19.73 35.73 -13.41
CA TRP A 762 19.49 34.73 -12.38
C TRP A 762 20.40 34.97 -11.15
N THR A 763 20.14 36.05 -10.41
CA THR A 763 20.84 36.30 -9.14
C THR A 763 20.42 35.27 -8.09
N LYS A 764 21.33 34.32 -7.79
CA LYS A 764 21.18 33.33 -6.72
C LYS A 764 21.11 33.99 -5.34
N THR A 765 19.92 34.46 -4.97
CA THR A 765 19.61 34.98 -3.62
C THR A 765 18.49 34.13 -3.04
N VAL A 766 18.85 32.91 -2.63
CA VAL A 766 17.95 32.02 -1.87
C VAL A 766 17.74 32.65 -0.50
N ALA A 767 16.62 33.38 -0.35
CA ALA A 767 16.11 33.69 0.98
C ALA A 767 15.75 32.37 1.67
N ARG A 768 16.15 32.20 2.94
CA ARG A 768 15.75 31.02 3.72
C ARG A 768 14.22 30.93 3.70
N VAL A 769 13.72 29.88 3.07
CA VAL A 769 12.32 29.51 3.17
C VAL A 769 12.19 28.74 4.47
N ASP A 770 11.80 29.44 5.52
CA ASP A 770 11.21 28.77 6.67
C ASP A 770 9.92 28.08 6.17
N VAL A 771 9.97 26.75 6.10
CA VAL A 771 8.81 25.88 5.89
C VAL A 771 8.19 25.66 7.27
N ASN A 772 6.90 25.94 7.44
CA ASN A 772 6.22 25.65 8.70
C ASN A 772 5.97 24.13 8.80
N VAL A 773 6.96 23.39 9.28
CA VAL A 773 6.98 21.93 9.38
C VAL A 773 5.71 21.37 10.06
N SER A 774 5.13 22.12 11.01
CA SER A 774 3.91 21.71 11.72
C SER A 774 2.72 21.48 10.78
N GLU A 775 2.51 22.35 9.78
CA GLU A 775 1.41 22.23 8.81
C GLU A 775 1.64 21.09 7.82
N VAL A 776 2.89 20.87 7.38
CA VAL A 776 3.21 19.79 6.43
C VAL A 776 3.06 18.43 7.09
N THR A 777 3.49 18.31 8.35
CA THR A 777 3.32 17.06 9.12
C THR A 777 1.84 16.68 9.16
N GLU A 778 0.92 17.60 9.48
CA GLU A 778 -0.53 17.30 9.51
C GLU A 778 -1.12 16.74 8.20
N ILE A 779 -0.54 17.02 7.02
CA ILE A 779 -1.00 16.49 5.72
C ILE A 779 -0.81 14.97 5.64
N GLU A 780 0.34 14.50 6.12
CA GLU A 780 0.78 13.10 6.02
C GLU A 780 0.48 12.28 7.28
N LEU A 781 0.03 12.94 8.36
CA LEU A 781 -0.47 12.29 9.56
C LEU A 781 -1.87 11.73 9.31
N ASP A 782 -2.80 12.50 8.72
CA ASP A 782 -4.19 12.04 8.50
C ASP A 782 -4.33 11.01 7.34
N ALA A 783 -3.25 10.68 6.63
CA ALA A 783 -3.15 9.54 5.68
C ALA A 783 -2.37 8.34 6.26
N PHE A 784 -1.93 8.43 7.52
CA PHE A 784 -1.50 7.28 8.32
C PHE A 784 -2.29 7.09 9.59
N GLU A 785 -3.09 8.08 10.03
CA GLU A 785 -3.75 8.03 11.31
C GLU A 785 -5.19 8.64 11.36
N THR A 786 -6.23 7.84 11.72
CA THR A 786 -7.46 8.16 12.53
C THR A 786 -7.86 6.91 13.41
N PRO A 787 -8.81 6.93 14.41
CA PRO A 787 -9.93 7.85 14.67
C PRO A 787 -9.56 9.09 15.50
N ARG A 788 -10.27 10.20 15.23
CA ARG A 788 -10.13 11.49 15.93
C ARG A 788 -11.35 11.75 16.83
N SER A 789 -11.28 11.34 18.09
CA SER A 789 -12.35 11.59 19.08
C SER A 789 -12.41 13.06 19.49
N ASN A 790 -13.63 13.63 19.52
CA ASN A 790 -13.86 14.84 20.30
C ASN A 790 -13.67 14.48 21.78
N ALA A 791 -12.83 15.28 22.46
CA ALA A 791 -11.97 14.87 23.59
C ALA A 791 -10.80 13.95 23.19
N THR A 792 -9.61 14.56 23.15
CA THR A 792 -8.26 13.95 23.15
C THR A 792 -8.10 12.70 22.25
N SER A 793 -7.87 12.84 20.93
CA SER A 793 -6.59 13.31 20.35
C SER A 793 -5.43 12.43 20.87
N LEU A 794 -4.83 11.47 20.15
CA LEU A 794 -4.66 11.22 18.70
C LEU A 794 -4.59 9.67 18.47
N VAL A 795 -5.32 8.98 17.56
CA VAL A 795 -5.08 8.87 16.09
C VAL A 795 -3.77 8.03 15.82
N GLY A 796 -3.63 6.89 15.08
CA GLY A 796 -4.44 6.12 14.07
C GLY A 796 -3.82 4.93 13.18
N TYR A 797 -4.18 4.74 11.86
CA TYR A 797 -3.92 3.65 10.84
C TYR A 797 -2.46 3.08 10.57
N GLY A 798 -2.12 2.26 9.54
CA GLY A 798 -2.85 1.43 8.52
C GLY A 798 -2.15 1.30 7.13
N LEU A 799 -2.16 0.09 6.51
CA LEU A 799 -1.90 -0.18 5.06
C LEU A 799 -1.92 -1.67 4.64
N ASP A 800 -1.99 -1.94 3.31
CA ASP A 800 -1.11 -2.83 2.47
C ASP A 800 -1.81 -3.76 1.43
N SER A 801 -1.08 -4.25 0.42
CA SER A 801 -1.59 -5.01 -0.75
C SER A 801 -0.55 -5.93 -1.47
N VAL A 802 -0.59 -7.27 -1.29
CA VAL A 802 0.55 -8.14 -1.72
C VAL A 802 0.21 -9.61 -2.10
N VAL A 803 -0.16 -9.89 -3.36
CA VAL A 803 -0.07 -11.27 -3.93
C VAL A 803 0.25 -11.26 -5.44
N SER A 804 1.48 -10.92 -5.84
CA SER A 804 1.95 -11.06 -7.24
C SER A 804 3.48 -11.00 -7.36
N TYR A 805 4.20 -12.13 -7.24
CA TYR A 805 5.68 -12.19 -7.28
C TYR A 805 6.22 -13.59 -7.69
N THR A 806 5.72 -14.18 -8.79
CA THR A 806 5.80 -15.65 -8.96
C THR A 806 6.06 -16.21 -10.38
N GLN A 807 6.67 -15.46 -11.31
CA GLN A 807 6.99 -15.94 -12.67
C GLN A 807 8.42 -15.69 -13.19
N ASP A 808 9.08 -14.58 -12.86
CA ASP A 808 10.31 -14.13 -13.58
C ASP A 808 11.67 -14.77 -13.14
N LEU A 809 11.66 -15.84 -12.34
CA LEU A 809 12.89 -16.53 -11.92
C LEU A 809 12.72 -18.06 -11.93
N GLU A 810 13.04 -18.67 -13.07
CA GLU A 810 13.23 -20.12 -13.19
C GLU A 810 14.65 -20.59 -12.81
N GLN A 811 14.73 -21.90 -12.57
CA GLN A 811 15.89 -22.79 -12.59
C GLN A 811 16.72 -22.99 -11.31
N LYS A 812 16.96 -24.28 -11.05
CA LYS A 812 17.91 -24.91 -10.10
C LYS A 812 17.60 -24.76 -8.61
N ARG A 813 16.81 -25.72 -8.11
CA ARG A 813 16.84 -26.15 -6.71
C ARG A 813 18.27 -26.56 -6.29
N LEU A 814 18.70 -26.15 -5.11
CA LEU A 814 19.71 -26.84 -4.32
C LEU A 814 19.13 -27.14 -2.93
N PRO A 815 19.37 -28.33 -2.35
CA PRO A 815 18.91 -28.66 -1.00
C PRO A 815 19.86 -28.06 0.03
N LEU A 816 19.39 -27.08 0.82
CA LEU A 816 20.08 -26.69 2.05
C LEU A 816 19.79 -27.73 3.14
N VAL A 817 20.86 -28.26 3.72
CA VAL A 817 20.85 -29.33 4.73
C VAL A 817 21.37 -28.76 6.05
N LEU A 818 20.53 -28.87 7.09
CA LEU A 818 20.78 -28.55 8.51
C LEU A 818 21.04 -27.07 8.85
#